data_AF-A0A961UKK5-F1
#
_entry.id   AF-A0A961UKK5-F1
#
_cell.length_a   1.000
_cell.length_b   1.000
_cell.length_c   1.000
_cell.angle_alpha   90.00
_cell.angle_beta   90.00
_cell.angle_gamma   90.00
#
_symmetry.space_group_name_H-M   'P 1'
#
loop_
_entity.id
_entity.type
_entity.pdbx_description
1 polymer ?
#
loop_
_entity_poly.entity_id
_entity_poly.type
_entity_poly.pdbx_seq_one_letter_code
_entity_poly.pdbx_strand_id
1 'polypeptide(L)'
;MSSQKQTSAVRIRNFRKGISPREPHRGLACAISHLTRSLLISCIVWFGLAAEATAAPLISEFIDKVKLQDIVPEADALGPLREDLPVYEARKGGEVAGYVFLTSDFVTTTGYSGKPIHVVMGVDPGGKITGVRLVKHSEPIVLVGIPESAIREVIGKYTGLDLVAEAQSSGSAHDLDIVSGATVTIMVIDDSIVRAGLRVARQLGLGGLQADKASEGATQRIIASEPGDAPVSDWQTLAGDGSIRALKLDVGQVNRAFVAAGDPRAIARPEPGEADETFIDMHMALVSAPEIGRTLLGDDEYANLTEWLDDGEQAILILGRGRYSFKGSGYVRGGIFDRIQLIQGDNSVRFHDKMHRRLGRLAPEDAPSFSELDLFRIPADTGFDPTEPYRLQLLVQRAVGAIDKAFITFDLGYSLPDRFLEAVPADAPQTATGDDTGAAVQDAASDPGELSHLWKRIWWQKRYEVAILAAAIIILTGVFFFQMQVTRSERFVYWFRIAFLTVTLVVLGWYANAQLSVVNILAFFNAAMSDFSWSAFLMDPLIFILWFSVAASLLFWGRGVFCGWLCPFGALQELTNKIGQAFRIPQYKLPWGLHERLWPIKYMIFLGLFGLSLYSLEMAEQYAEIEPFKTAIILKFQRDWPFVLFAVALLTAGLFVERFYCRYLCPLGAALAIPARMRMFDWLKRYRECGNPCHRCKNECFVQAIHPDGSINPNECHQCLHCQVLYQSTAKCPVVIKREARRAKDMKAAGQTPAHDPAADLVSAANELLAQASPDRKRR
;
A
#
# COMPACT_ATOMS: atom_id res chain seq x y z
N MET A 1 -55.54 69.68 -30.79
CA MET A 1 -54.87 69.00 -31.94
C MET A 1 -53.45 68.73 -31.47
N SER A 2 -52.99 67.52 -31.14
CA SER A 2 -53.12 66.18 -31.75
C SER A 2 -52.95 65.15 -30.61
N SER A 3 -54.00 64.45 -30.13
CA SER A 3 -54.51 63.12 -30.53
C SER A 3 -53.41 62.04 -30.73
N GLN A 4 -53.05 61.18 -29.76
CA GLN A 4 -53.78 60.10 -29.07
C GLN A 4 -53.89 58.78 -29.87
N LYS A 5 -53.31 57.69 -29.33
CA LYS A 5 -53.78 56.28 -29.36
C LYS A 5 -52.87 55.46 -28.41
N GLN A 6 -53.32 55.06 -27.21
CA GLN A 6 -54.01 53.78 -26.87
C GLN A 6 -53.10 52.55 -27.10
N THR A 7 -52.90 51.57 -26.19
CA THR A 7 -53.69 51.11 -25.04
C THR A 7 -52.87 50.14 -24.14
N SER A 8 -52.95 50.39 -22.83
CA SER A 8 -53.30 49.45 -21.73
C SER A 8 -52.44 48.23 -21.37
N ALA A 9 -51.68 48.38 -20.27
CA ALA A 9 -51.21 47.28 -19.42
C ALA A 9 -51.90 47.33 -18.04
N VAL A 10 -52.40 46.17 -17.58
CA VAL A 10 -53.15 46.01 -16.33
C VAL A 10 -52.20 45.83 -15.13
N ARG A 11 -52.12 46.89 -14.33
CA ARG A 11 -52.09 47.01 -12.86
C ARG A 11 -51.60 45.81 -12.01
N ILE A 12 -50.41 45.98 -11.40
CA ILE A 12 -50.06 45.45 -10.07
C ILE A 12 -49.62 46.66 -9.23
N ARG A 13 -50.24 46.89 -8.07
CA ARG A 13 -49.86 48.00 -7.18
C ARG A 13 -50.01 47.61 -5.72
N ASN A 14 -49.03 48.06 -4.94
CA ASN A 14 -49.05 48.53 -3.55
C ASN A 14 -48.03 47.78 -2.68
N PHE A 15 -47.19 48.40 -1.84
CA PHE A 15 -47.04 49.80 -1.42
C PHE A 15 -45.63 49.97 -0.80
N ARG A 16 -44.99 51.13 -1.02
CA ARG A 16 -43.70 51.53 -0.43
C ARG A 16 -43.92 52.86 0.31
N LYS A 17 -43.56 52.96 1.59
CA LYS A 17 -43.29 54.19 2.40
C LYS A 17 -42.58 53.71 3.67
N GLY A 18 -41.55 54.33 4.24
CA GLY A 18 -40.81 55.56 3.99
C GLY A 18 -39.56 55.54 4.90
N ILE A 19 -38.52 56.27 4.52
CA ILE A 19 -37.21 56.31 5.19
C ILE A 19 -37.14 57.55 6.10
N SER A 20 -36.61 57.37 7.32
CA SER A 20 -35.96 58.40 8.14
C SER A 20 -34.81 57.75 8.95
N PRO A 21 -33.65 58.40 9.14
CA PRO A 21 -32.46 57.78 9.74
C PRO A 21 -32.41 57.97 11.27
N ARG A 22 -31.97 56.94 12.01
CA ARG A 22 -31.58 57.03 13.43
C ARG A 22 -30.25 56.32 13.69
N GLU A 23 -29.50 56.90 14.62
CA GLU A 23 -28.10 56.70 15.04
C GLU A 23 -27.70 55.26 15.43
N PRO A 24 -26.40 54.89 15.36
CA PRO A 24 -25.92 53.57 15.77
C PRO A 24 -25.73 53.47 17.29
N HIS A 25 -26.32 52.41 17.87
CA HIS A 25 -26.34 52.08 19.29
C HIS A 25 -24.96 51.63 19.83
N ARG A 26 -24.50 52.31 20.90
CA ARG A 26 -23.33 51.98 21.74
C ARG A 26 -23.39 50.64 22.50
N GLY A 27 -24.46 49.85 22.38
CA GLY A 27 -24.65 48.60 23.14
C GLY A 27 -23.88 47.39 22.61
N LEU A 28 -23.59 47.33 21.30
CA LEU A 28 -23.03 46.13 20.67
C LEU A 28 -21.54 45.93 20.99
N ALA A 29 -20.79 47.01 21.20
CA ALA A 29 -19.35 46.96 21.47
C ALA A 29 -19.01 46.41 22.87
N CYS A 30 -19.91 46.58 23.84
CA CYS A 30 -19.71 46.10 25.22
C CYS A 30 -19.95 44.58 25.33
N ALA A 31 -20.95 44.05 24.64
CA ALA A 31 -21.25 42.62 24.64
C ALA A 31 -20.14 41.77 23.97
N ILE A 32 -19.48 42.33 22.95
CA ILE A 32 -18.39 41.64 22.24
C ILE A 32 -17.12 41.57 23.10
N SER A 33 -16.82 42.55 23.96
CA SER A 33 -15.61 42.54 24.78
C SER A 33 -15.68 41.59 25.97
N HIS A 34 -16.88 41.36 26.53
CA HIS A 34 -17.08 40.40 27.61
C HIS A 34 -17.05 38.95 27.12
N LEU A 35 -17.51 38.69 25.88
CA LEU A 35 -17.45 37.37 25.26
C LEU A 35 -16.01 36.98 24.88
N THR A 36 -15.22 37.92 24.35
CA THR A 36 -13.81 37.68 24.00
C THR A 36 -12.94 37.48 25.23
N ARG A 37 -13.18 38.20 26.34
CA ARG A 37 -12.47 37.96 27.60
C ARG A 37 -12.80 36.60 28.24
N SER A 38 -14.05 36.15 28.19
CA SER A 38 -14.40 34.81 28.72
C SER A 38 -13.82 33.68 27.87
N LEU A 39 -13.77 33.84 26.54
CA LEU A 39 -13.10 32.90 25.64
C LEU A 39 -11.59 32.85 25.86
N LEU A 40 -10.93 34.01 26.07
CA LEU A 40 -9.50 34.05 26.35
C LEU A 40 -9.14 33.41 27.70
N ILE A 41 -9.94 33.65 28.75
CA ILE A 41 -9.70 33.04 30.07
C ILE A 41 -9.97 31.53 30.02
N SER A 42 -10.99 31.08 29.27
CA SER A 42 -11.24 29.65 29.07
C SER A 42 -10.14 28.97 28.25
N CYS A 43 -9.55 29.65 27.26
CA CYS A 43 -8.40 29.14 26.51
C CYS A 43 -7.13 29.09 27.38
N ILE A 44 -6.90 30.06 28.27
CA ILE A 44 -5.74 30.06 29.18
C ILE A 44 -5.87 28.96 30.24
N VAL A 45 -7.08 28.67 30.73
CA VAL A 45 -7.32 27.56 31.67
C VAL A 45 -7.23 26.19 30.97
N TRP A 46 -7.60 26.10 29.68
CA TRP A 46 -7.40 24.88 28.88
C TRP A 46 -5.93 24.63 28.52
N PHE A 47 -5.14 25.68 28.26
CA PHE A 47 -3.70 25.55 28.02
C PHE A 47 -2.87 25.30 29.28
N GLY A 48 -3.39 25.61 30.48
CA GLY A 48 -2.69 25.40 31.75
C GLY A 48 -2.81 23.97 32.32
N LEU A 49 -3.47 23.04 31.63
CA LEU A 49 -3.73 21.67 32.08
C LEU A 49 -3.18 20.59 31.11
N ALA A 50 -2.29 20.96 30.20
CA ALA A 50 -1.45 20.00 29.49
C ALA A 50 -0.35 19.53 30.44
N ALA A 51 -0.69 18.59 31.32
CA ALA A 51 0.32 17.73 31.92
C ALA A 51 0.99 16.95 30.78
N GLU A 52 2.33 16.88 30.81
CA GLU A 52 3.13 16.03 29.94
C GLU A 52 2.63 14.59 30.06
N ALA A 53 1.83 14.15 29.10
CA ALA A 53 1.54 12.75 28.92
C ALA A 53 2.76 12.16 28.21
N THR A 54 3.68 11.58 28.98
CA THR A 54 4.60 10.57 28.46
C THR A 54 3.74 9.50 27.81
N ALA A 55 3.71 9.44 26.48
CA ALA A 55 2.93 8.44 25.79
C ALA A 55 3.43 7.04 26.15
N ALA A 56 2.49 6.12 26.23
CA ALA A 56 2.75 4.80 26.71
C ALA A 56 3.66 4.03 25.72
N PRO A 57 4.52 3.12 26.21
CA PRO A 57 5.26 2.19 25.35
C PRO A 57 4.33 1.40 24.41
N LEU A 58 4.77 1.09 23.19
CA LEU A 58 3.92 0.47 22.16
C LEU A 58 3.40 -0.90 22.60
N ILE A 59 4.16 -1.67 23.38
CA ILE A 59 3.72 -2.96 23.94
C ILE A 59 2.37 -2.86 24.66
N SER A 60 2.05 -1.71 25.28
CA SER A 60 0.77 -1.50 25.95
C SER A 60 -0.44 -1.56 25.00
N GLU A 61 -0.25 -1.23 23.71
CA GLU A 61 -1.31 -1.32 22.68
C GLU A 61 -1.49 -2.75 22.12
N PHE A 62 -0.50 -3.62 22.29
CA PHE A 62 -0.46 -4.94 21.65
C PHE A 62 -0.53 -6.11 22.61
N ILE A 63 -0.29 -5.91 23.91
CA ILE A 63 -0.25 -6.98 24.90
C ILE A 63 -1.57 -7.76 24.98
N ASP A 64 -2.71 -7.06 24.84
CA ASP A 64 -4.05 -7.67 24.86
C ASP A 64 -4.36 -8.53 23.62
N LYS A 65 -3.55 -8.43 22.56
CA LYS A 65 -3.72 -9.21 21.33
C LYS A 65 -3.10 -10.60 21.42
N VAL A 66 -2.38 -10.89 22.50
CA VAL A 66 -1.65 -12.15 22.66
C VAL A 66 -2.04 -12.83 23.96
N LYS A 67 -2.18 -14.15 23.94
CA LYS A 67 -2.36 -14.92 25.18
C LYS A 67 -1.03 -15.05 25.88
N LEU A 68 -1.02 -14.84 27.20
CA LEU A 68 0.20 -14.97 27.99
C LEU A 68 0.86 -16.35 27.81
N GLN A 69 0.06 -17.42 27.78
CA GLN A 69 0.57 -18.79 27.64
C GLN A 69 1.18 -19.08 26.26
N ASP A 70 0.87 -18.26 25.25
CA ASP A 70 1.48 -18.36 23.92
C ASP A 70 2.89 -17.76 23.87
N ILE A 71 3.22 -16.90 24.85
CA ILE A 71 4.48 -16.16 24.92
C ILE A 71 5.37 -16.68 26.06
N VAL A 72 4.81 -16.89 27.25
CA VAL A 72 5.48 -17.50 28.40
C VAL A 72 4.59 -18.65 28.90
N PRO A 73 4.79 -19.88 28.37
CA PRO A 73 3.87 -21.01 28.65
C PRO A 73 3.70 -21.35 30.12
N GLU A 74 4.71 -21.08 30.94
CA GLU A 74 4.69 -21.40 32.36
C GLU A 74 4.01 -20.34 33.25
N ALA A 75 3.70 -19.16 32.71
CA ALA A 75 3.16 -18.05 33.49
C ALA A 75 1.63 -18.15 33.68
N ASP A 76 1.18 -17.85 34.90
CA ASP A 76 -0.23 -17.79 35.28
C ASP A 76 -0.77 -16.35 35.36
N ALA A 77 0.10 -15.35 35.48
CA ALA A 77 -0.26 -13.94 35.55
C ALA A 77 0.75 -13.02 34.86
N LEU A 78 0.28 -11.87 34.37
CA LEU A 78 1.12 -10.78 33.88
C LEU A 78 1.19 -9.70 34.97
N GLY A 79 2.40 -9.32 35.38
CA GLY A 79 2.66 -8.23 36.30
C GLY A 79 2.45 -6.85 35.66
N PRO A 80 2.65 -5.76 36.42
CA PRO A 80 2.61 -4.41 35.85
C PRO A 80 3.75 -4.19 34.86
N LEU A 81 3.56 -3.23 33.95
CA LEU A 81 4.63 -2.71 33.11
C LEU A 81 5.71 -2.12 34.00
N ARG A 82 6.97 -2.44 33.71
CA ARG A 82 8.11 -1.86 34.46
C ARG A 82 8.25 -0.37 34.19
N GLU A 83 8.66 0.38 35.21
CA GLU A 83 8.88 1.84 35.11
C GLU A 83 10.17 2.18 34.35
N ASP A 84 11.16 1.29 34.38
CA ASP A 84 12.49 1.50 33.79
C ASP A 84 12.61 1.00 32.35
N LEU A 85 11.78 0.04 31.94
CA LEU A 85 11.88 -0.65 30.66
C LEU A 85 10.49 -0.99 30.11
N PRO A 86 10.27 -0.94 28.78
CA PRO A 86 8.99 -1.27 28.16
C PRO A 86 8.76 -2.80 28.10
N VAL A 87 8.72 -3.43 29.28
CA VAL A 87 8.67 -4.87 29.50
C VAL A 87 7.66 -5.21 30.61
N TYR A 88 6.86 -6.23 30.38
CA TYR A 88 5.99 -6.84 31.40
C TYR A 88 6.65 -8.06 32.03
N GLU A 89 6.48 -8.24 33.34
CA GLU A 89 6.94 -9.44 34.05
C GLU A 89 5.86 -10.53 34.03
N ALA A 90 6.10 -11.62 33.32
CA ALA A 90 5.25 -12.80 33.38
C ALA A 90 5.59 -13.63 34.63
N ARG A 91 4.59 -13.96 35.45
CA ARG A 91 4.77 -14.61 36.75
C ARG A 91 4.10 -15.98 36.81
N LYS A 92 4.64 -16.86 37.65
CA LYS A 92 4.09 -18.17 38.02
C LYS A 92 4.10 -18.30 39.53
N GLY A 93 2.94 -18.39 40.17
CA GLY A 93 2.86 -18.48 41.63
C GLY A 93 3.53 -17.31 42.38
N GLY A 94 3.66 -16.14 41.75
CA GLY A 94 4.28 -14.93 42.31
C GLY A 94 5.75 -14.69 41.91
N GLU A 95 6.45 -15.72 41.44
CA GLU A 95 7.84 -15.61 40.94
C GLU A 95 7.87 -15.25 39.45
N VAL A 96 8.93 -14.55 39.01
CA VAL A 96 9.08 -14.15 37.60
C VAL A 96 9.47 -15.38 36.77
N ALA A 97 8.55 -15.81 35.89
CA ALA A 97 8.74 -16.90 34.95
C ALA A 97 9.31 -16.43 33.60
N GLY A 98 9.16 -15.14 33.28
CA GLY A 98 9.73 -14.55 32.08
C GLY A 98 9.36 -13.09 31.90
N TYR A 99 9.81 -12.51 30.79
CA TYR A 99 9.67 -11.11 30.44
C TYR A 99 9.02 -10.99 29.07
N VAL A 100 7.99 -10.16 28.94
CA VAL A 100 7.20 -9.99 27.71
C VAL A 100 7.33 -8.57 27.19
N PHE A 101 7.68 -8.43 25.91
CA PHE A 101 7.92 -7.13 25.30
C PHE A 101 7.70 -7.14 23.78
N LEU A 102 7.68 -5.95 23.18
CA LEU A 102 7.49 -5.77 21.75
C LEU A 102 8.83 -5.45 21.09
N THR A 103 9.20 -6.18 20.05
CA THR A 103 10.49 -5.95 19.36
C THR A 103 10.67 -4.51 18.91
N SER A 104 9.60 -3.88 18.43
CA SER A 104 9.61 -2.50 17.93
C SER A 104 9.73 -1.41 19.00
N ASP A 105 9.58 -1.74 20.29
CA ASP A 105 9.94 -0.82 21.38
C ASP A 105 11.47 -0.74 21.58
N PHE A 106 12.21 -1.73 21.06
CA PHE A 106 13.66 -1.83 21.22
C PHE A 106 14.43 -1.63 19.91
N VAL A 107 13.86 -1.97 18.75
CA VAL A 107 14.52 -1.87 17.45
C VAL A 107 13.55 -1.42 16.36
N THR A 108 13.98 -0.47 15.55
CA THR A 108 13.17 0.17 14.51
C THR A 108 13.39 -0.43 13.12
N THR A 109 13.91 -1.66 13.01
CA THR A 109 14.17 -2.30 11.72
C THR A 109 12.88 -2.37 10.88
N THR A 110 12.93 -1.84 9.65
CA THR A 110 11.76 -1.75 8.77
C THR A 110 11.87 -2.66 7.55
N GLY A 111 10.73 -3.21 7.11
CA GLY A 111 10.64 -4.07 5.92
C GLY A 111 10.42 -3.30 4.62
N TYR A 112 9.91 -3.97 3.59
CA TYR A 112 9.60 -3.35 2.30
C TYR A 112 8.60 -2.20 2.40
N SER A 113 7.71 -2.26 3.38
CA SER A 113 6.70 -1.23 3.62
C SER A 113 7.27 0.05 4.22
N GLY A 114 8.53 0.05 4.66
CA GLY A 114 9.14 1.15 5.40
C GLY A 114 8.51 1.39 6.78
N LYS A 115 7.71 0.43 7.27
CA LYS A 115 7.09 0.45 8.60
C LYS A 115 7.69 -0.67 9.47
N PRO A 116 7.74 -0.49 10.80
CA PRO A 116 8.17 -1.54 11.72
C PRO A 116 7.27 -2.77 11.64
N ILE A 117 7.85 -3.95 11.86
CA ILE A 117 7.11 -5.20 12.01
C ILE A 117 7.02 -5.49 13.51
N HIS A 118 5.78 -5.54 14.01
CA HIS A 118 5.51 -5.64 15.44
C HIS A 118 5.40 -7.11 15.84
N VAL A 119 6.35 -7.57 16.65
CA VAL A 119 6.41 -8.93 17.17
C VAL A 119 6.46 -8.86 18.70
N VAL A 120 5.52 -9.53 19.37
CA VAL A 120 5.56 -9.72 20.82
C VAL A 120 6.39 -10.96 21.12
N MET A 121 7.30 -10.84 22.07
CA MET A 121 8.25 -11.89 22.42
C MET A 121 8.34 -12.07 23.94
N GLY A 122 8.57 -13.32 24.35
CA GLY A 122 8.82 -13.73 25.72
C GLY A 122 10.25 -14.25 25.87
N VAL A 123 10.92 -13.87 26.95
CA VAL A 123 12.28 -14.36 27.31
C VAL A 123 12.30 -14.81 28.77
N ASP A 124 12.85 -15.97 29.05
CA ASP A 124 13.01 -16.47 30.43
C ASP A 124 14.21 -15.82 31.15
N PRO A 125 14.31 -15.96 32.49
CA PRO A 125 15.47 -15.46 33.24
C PRO A 125 16.83 -16.06 32.80
N GLY A 126 16.81 -17.21 32.11
CA GLY A 126 17.98 -17.87 31.56
C GLY A 126 18.46 -17.29 30.22
N GLY A 127 17.72 -16.33 29.64
CA GLY A 127 18.05 -15.73 28.35
C GLY A 127 17.57 -16.55 27.14
N LYS A 128 16.58 -17.44 27.31
CA LYS A 128 15.98 -18.18 26.20
C LYS A 128 14.63 -17.60 25.80
N ILE A 129 14.38 -17.57 24.49
CA ILE A 129 13.08 -17.15 23.95
C ILE A 129 12.03 -18.21 24.30
N THR A 130 10.98 -17.82 25.02
CA THR A 130 9.89 -18.72 25.48
C THR A 130 8.70 -18.73 24.53
N GLY A 131 8.57 -17.71 23.68
CA GLY A 131 7.53 -17.64 22.66
C GLY A 131 7.59 -16.35 21.87
N VAL A 132 7.16 -16.41 20.61
CA VAL A 132 7.16 -15.28 19.67
C VAL A 132 5.85 -15.24 18.89
N ARG A 133 5.24 -14.05 18.78
CA ARG A 133 3.99 -13.83 18.04
C ARG A 133 4.03 -12.55 17.24
N LEU A 134 3.80 -12.67 15.94
CA LEU A 134 3.55 -11.53 15.06
C LEU A 134 2.19 -10.90 15.40
N VAL A 135 2.17 -9.62 15.77
CA VAL A 135 0.95 -8.90 16.16
C VAL A 135 0.48 -7.86 15.15
N LYS A 136 1.40 -7.31 14.33
CA LYS A 136 1.06 -6.37 13.25
C LYS A 136 2.21 -6.25 12.26
N HIS A 137 1.90 -6.22 10.97
CA HIS A 137 2.84 -5.87 9.91
C HIS A 137 2.14 -5.08 8.79
N SER A 138 2.90 -4.39 7.96
CA SER A 138 2.39 -3.68 6.77
C SER A 138 3.04 -4.14 5.46
N GLU A 139 3.73 -5.28 5.51
CA GLU A 139 4.46 -5.84 4.37
C GLU A 139 3.52 -6.23 3.21
N PRO A 140 3.89 -5.98 1.94
CA PRO A 140 3.07 -6.29 0.77
C PRO A 140 2.99 -7.79 0.46
N ILE A 141 3.37 -8.68 1.39
CA ILE A 141 3.36 -10.15 1.23
C ILE A 141 1.98 -10.70 0.85
N VAL A 142 0.91 -10.09 1.36
CA VAL A 142 -0.48 -10.48 1.08
C VAL A 142 -0.89 -10.07 -0.34
N LEU A 143 -0.25 -9.04 -0.90
CA LEU A 143 -0.41 -8.62 -2.30
C LEU A 143 0.34 -9.56 -3.25
N VAL A 144 1.44 -10.18 -2.79
CA VAL A 144 2.23 -11.17 -3.56
C VAL A 144 1.65 -12.59 -3.43
N GLY A 145 0.64 -12.80 -2.58
CA GLY A 145 -0.08 -14.06 -2.43
C GLY A 145 0.51 -15.03 -1.40
N ILE A 146 1.45 -14.58 -0.56
CA ILE A 146 2.01 -15.39 0.53
C ILE A 146 1.07 -15.30 1.74
N PRO A 147 0.58 -16.42 2.28
CA PRO A 147 -0.31 -16.41 3.44
C PRO A 147 0.47 -16.01 4.70
N GLU A 148 -0.13 -15.17 5.53
CA GLU A 148 0.49 -14.72 6.79
C GLU A 148 0.82 -15.89 7.74
N SER A 149 0.05 -16.98 7.67
CA SER A 149 0.30 -18.20 8.45
C SER A 149 1.70 -18.79 8.19
N ALA A 150 2.21 -18.72 6.96
CA ALA A 150 3.55 -19.21 6.63
C ALA A 150 4.64 -18.41 7.34
N ILE A 151 4.43 -17.10 7.51
CA ILE A 151 5.35 -16.24 8.29
C ILE A 151 5.24 -16.56 9.78
N ARG A 152 4.01 -16.71 10.30
CA ARG A 152 3.79 -17.07 11.70
C ARG A 152 4.44 -18.42 12.05
N GLU A 153 4.43 -19.39 11.13
CA GLU A 153 5.09 -20.69 11.29
C GLU A 153 6.61 -20.55 11.40
N VAL A 154 7.23 -19.74 10.52
CA VAL A 154 8.68 -19.46 10.60
C VAL A 154 9.05 -18.72 11.87
N ILE A 155 8.28 -17.69 12.25
CA ILE A 155 8.49 -16.95 13.51
C ILE A 155 8.36 -17.87 14.73
N GLY A 156 7.47 -18.86 14.68
CA GLY A 156 7.29 -19.82 15.77
C GLY A 156 8.57 -20.60 16.11
N LYS A 157 9.46 -20.81 15.13
CA LYS A 157 10.72 -21.58 15.29
C LYS A 157 11.77 -20.88 16.15
N TYR A 158 11.65 -19.58 16.38
CA TYR A 158 12.52 -18.84 17.31
C TYR A 158 12.25 -19.20 18.78
N THR A 159 11.14 -19.89 19.07
CA THR A 159 10.86 -20.42 20.40
C THR A 159 11.92 -21.46 20.79
N GLY A 160 12.61 -21.23 21.91
CA GLY A 160 13.72 -22.05 22.39
C GLY A 160 15.10 -21.55 21.98
N LEU A 161 15.20 -20.48 21.18
CA LEU A 161 16.48 -19.86 20.83
C LEU A 161 17.19 -19.33 22.08
N ASP A 162 18.50 -19.56 22.15
CA ASP A 162 19.36 -19.16 23.27
C ASP A 162 20.07 -17.84 22.94
N LEU A 163 19.64 -16.75 23.57
CA LEU A 163 20.20 -15.42 23.33
C LEU A 163 21.63 -15.29 23.87
N VAL A 164 22.04 -16.12 24.83
CA VAL A 164 23.41 -16.11 25.36
C VAL A 164 24.37 -16.70 24.32
N ALA A 165 23.99 -17.81 23.69
CA ALA A 165 24.75 -18.37 22.57
C ALA A 165 24.77 -17.42 21.36
N GLU A 166 23.66 -16.72 21.13
CA GLU A 166 23.55 -15.71 20.07
C GLU A 166 24.48 -14.51 20.33
N ALA A 167 24.57 -14.03 21.58
CA ALA A 167 25.50 -12.97 21.95
C ALA A 167 26.97 -13.39 21.73
N GLN A 168 27.33 -14.62 22.11
CA GLN A 168 28.69 -15.14 21.97
C GLN A 168 29.11 -15.34 20.51
N SER A 169 28.16 -15.70 19.64
CA SER A 169 28.34 -15.81 18.19
C SER A 169 28.08 -14.50 17.44
N SER A 170 27.80 -13.42 18.18
CA SER A 170 27.43 -12.11 17.64
C SER A 170 26.28 -12.14 16.62
N GLY A 171 25.24 -12.94 16.83
CA GLY A 171 24.07 -12.98 15.95
C GLY A 171 24.17 -13.95 14.77
N SER A 172 24.97 -15.02 14.89
CA SER A 172 25.15 -16.02 13.81
C SER A 172 24.98 -17.47 14.25
N ALA A 173 24.54 -17.74 15.49
CA ALA A 173 24.45 -19.11 16.00
C ALA A 173 23.22 -19.87 15.48
N HIS A 174 22.20 -19.18 14.98
CA HIS A 174 20.96 -19.82 14.54
C HIS A 174 20.80 -19.85 13.02
N ASP A 175 20.10 -20.88 12.54
CA ASP A 175 19.80 -21.04 11.12
C ASP A 175 18.60 -20.16 10.70
N LEU A 176 18.79 -19.40 9.63
CA LEU A 176 17.73 -18.57 9.07
C LEU A 176 16.85 -19.36 8.11
N ASP A 177 15.62 -19.67 8.53
CA ASP A 177 14.59 -20.27 7.69
C ASP A 177 13.82 -19.22 6.88
N ILE A 178 13.95 -19.24 5.56
CA ILE A 178 13.37 -18.21 4.67
C ILE A 178 12.11 -18.69 3.94
N VAL A 179 11.05 -17.87 3.95
CA VAL A 179 9.87 -18.04 3.09
C VAL A 179 10.14 -17.49 1.69
N SER A 180 9.97 -18.32 0.67
CA SER A 180 10.16 -17.90 -0.72
C SER A 180 9.22 -16.76 -1.11
N GLY A 181 9.77 -15.69 -1.69
CA GLY A 181 9.02 -14.48 -2.05
C GLY A 181 8.78 -13.49 -0.91
N ALA A 182 9.15 -13.84 0.33
CA ALA A 182 9.12 -12.96 1.50
C ALA A 182 10.50 -12.88 2.22
N THR A 183 11.59 -13.12 1.46
CA THR A 183 12.94 -13.25 2.01
C THR A 183 13.38 -12.06 2.86
N VAL A 184 13.19 -10.84 2.34
CA VAL A 184 13.52 -9.60 3.05
C VAL A 184 12.67 -9.43 4.31
N THR A 185 11.37 -9.67 4.21
CA THR A 185 10.46 -9.57 5.35
C THR A 185 10.88 -10.51 6.48
N ILE A 186 11.23 -11.76 6.16
CA ILE A 186 11.71 -12.73 7.16
C ILE A 186 13.04 -12.31 7.77
N MET A 187 13.99 -11.82 6.96
CA MET A 187 15.28 -11.32 7.46
C MET A 187 15.14 -10.11 8.38
N VAL A 188 14.16 -9.23 8.15
CA VAL A 188 13.89 -8.10 9.03
C VAL A 188 13.26 -8.56 10.34
N ILE A 189 12.38 -9.55 10.28
CA ILE A 189 11.74 -10.13 11.47
C ILE A 189 12.76 -10.85 12.35
N ASP A 190 13.59 -11.70 11.74
CA ASP A 190 14.73 -12.37 12.35
C ASP A 190 15.59 -11.39 13.17
N ASP A 191 16.12 -10.40 12.45
CA ASP A 191 16.98 -9.39 13.01
C ASP A 191 16.29 -8.58 14.13
N SER A 192 15.00 -8.30 14.00
CA SER A 192 14.22 -7.62 15.04
C SER A 192 14.06 -8.47 16.30
N ILE A 193 13.84 -9.79 16.14
CA ILE A 193 13.69 -10.75 17.24
C ILE A 193 15.01 -10.87 18.00
N VAL A 194 16.11 -11.14 17.29
CA VAL A 194 17.42 -11.36 17.91
C VAL A 194 17.90 -10.08 18.62
N ARG A 195 17.85 -8.92 17.95
CA ARG A 195 18.37 -7.67 18.53
C ARG A 195 17.53 -7.18 19.71
N ALA A 196 16.20 -7.21 19.60
CA ALA A 196 15.35 -6.85 20.74
C ALA A 196 15.57 -7.80 21.91
N GLY A 197 15.73 -9.11 21.62
CA GLY A 197 16.06 -10.15 22.59
C GLY A 197 17.33 -9.84 23.37
N LEU A 198 18.42 -9.58 22.64
CA LEU A 198 19.72 -9.27 23.24
C LEU A 198 19.69 -7.98 24.07
N ARG A 199 19.05 -6.91 23.57
CA ARG A 199 18.92 -5.64 24.30
C ARG A 199 18.20 -5.84 25.63
N VAL A 200 17.06 -6.54 25.62
CA VAL A 200 16.30 -6.84 26.84
C VAL A 200 17.09 -7.75 27.77
N ALA A 201 17.72 -8.80 27.23
CA ALA A 201 18.50 -9.74 28.03
C ALA A 201 19.68 -9.05 28.74
N ARG A 202 20.38 -8.15 28.06
CA ARG A 202 21.49 -7.36 28.65
C ARG A 202 21.00 -6.35 29.70
N GLN A 203 19.93 -5.61 29.41
CA GLN A 203 19.38 -4.62 30.33
C GLN A 203 18.81 -5.24 31.61
N LEU A 204 18.26 -6.46 31.52
CA LEU A 204 17.70 -7.18 32.66
C LEU A 204 18.67 -8.17 33.31
N GLY A 205 19.87 -8.35 32.77
CA GLY A 205 20.85 -9.29 33.32
C GLY A 205 20.54 -10.78 33.08
N LEU A 206 19.72 -11.09 32.06
CA LEU A 206 19.22 -12.44 31.80
C LEU A 206 20.34 -13.35 31.28
N GLY A 207 20.39 -14.59 31.74
CA GLY A 207 21.41 -15.55 31.32
C GLY A 207 22.86 -15.14 31.64
N GLY A 208 23.06 -14.16 32.53
CA GLY A 208 24.38 -13.61 32.86
C GLY A 208 24.93 -12.60 31.84
N LEU A 209 24.13 -12.20 30.85
CA LEU A 209 24.47 -11.11 29.94
C LEU A 209 24.47 -9.79 30.70
N GLN A 210 25.45 -8.92 30.46
CA GLN A 210 25.48 -7.58 31.05
C GLN A 210 25.17 -6.53 29.99
N ALA A 211 24.56 -5.42 30.42
CA ALA A 211 24.50 -4.20 29.62
C ALA A 211 25.92 -3.87 29.12
N ASP A 212 26.06 -3.60 27.82
CA ASP A 212 27.34 -3.13 27.29
C ASP A 212 27.74 -1.90 28.09
N LYS A 213 28.80 -2.06 28.90
CA LYS A 213 29.50 -0.88 29.38
C LYS A 213 30.01 -0.19 28.13
N ALA A 214 29.45 0.98 27.81
CA ALA A 214 30.11 1.93 26.94
C ALA A 214 31.59 1.93 27.34
N SER A 215 32.46 1.60 26.38
CA SER A 215 33.89 1.39 26.61
C SER A 215 34.42 2.47 27.56
N GLU A 216 34.88 2.09 28.75
CA GLU A 216 35.58 2.98 29.70
C GLU A 216 36.96 3.42 29.14
N GLY A 217 37.17 3.33 27.82
CA GLY A 217 38.27 3.93 27.10
C GLY A 217 38.03 5.42 26.85
N ALA A 218 39.10 6.21 26.78
CA ALA A 218 39.02 7.61 26.38
C ALA A 218 38.19 7.74 25.09
N THR A 219 37.21 8.64 25.08
CA THR A 219 36.40 8.93 23.89
C THR A 219 37.35 9.26 22.73
N GLN A 220 37.40 8.39 21.73
CA GLN A 220 38.19 8.60 20.52
C GLN A 220 37.32 9.32 19.49
N ARG A 221 37.93 10.18 18.68
CA ARG A 221 37.26 10.76 17.51
C ARG A 221 38.16 10.61 16.29
N ILE A 222 37.55 10.56 15.11
CA ILE A 222 38.29 10.60 13.86
C ILE A 222 38.96 11.98 13.75
N ILE A 223 40.24 12.00 13.37
CA ILE A 223 40.99 13.24 13.16
C ILE A 223 40.24 14.13 12.17
N ALA A 224 39.72 15.26 12.65
CA ALA A 224 39.09 16.24 11.82
C ALA A 224 40.14 16.93 10.93
N SER A 225 39.94 16.89 9.62
CA SER A 225 40.69 17.69 8.65
C SER A 225 39.70 18.54 7.88
N GLU A 226 40.02 19.82 7.62
CA GLU A 226 39.15 20.62 6.75
C GLU A 226 39.05 19.97 5.37
N PRO A 227 37.87 19.99 4.72
CA PRO A 227 37.69 19.46 3.37
C PRO A 227 38.65 20.16 2.39
N GLY A 228 39.76 19.49 2.05
CA GLY A 228 40.82 20.03 1.19
C GLY A 228 42.25 19.85 1.73
N ASP A 229 42.42 19.64 3.03
CA ASP A 229 43.75 19.56 3.68
C ASP A 229 44.15 18.15 4.15
N ALA A 230 43.24 17.17 4.12
CA ALA A 230 43.58 15.79 4.48
C ALA A 230 44.59 15.18 3.50
N PRO A 231 45.67 14.52 3.95
CA PRO A 231 46.66 13.94 3.06
C PRO A 231 46.04 12.89 2.12
N VAL A 232 46.62 12.74 0.93
CA VAL A 232 46.24 11.71 -0.05
C VAL A 232 47.37 10.70 -0.16
N SER A 233 47.03 9.41 -0.15
CA SER A 233 47.97 8.29 -0.26
C SER A 233 47.71 7.47 -1.54
N ASP A 234 48.00 6.18 -1.55
CA ASP A 234 47.74 5.26 -2.66
C ASP A 234 46.99 4.01 -2.20
N TRP A 235 46.47 3.22 -3.14
CA TRP A 235 45.70 2.03 -2.81
C TRP A 235 46.53 1.01 -2.02
N GLN A 236 47.80 0.81 -2.41
CA GLN A 236 48.67 -0.17 -1.77
C GLN A 236 48.95 0.17 -0.29
N THR A 237 49.08 1.46 0.03
CA THR A 237 49.27 1.96 1.39
C THR A 237 48.02 1.71 2.24
N LEU A 238 46.83 2.10 1.74
CA LEU A 238 45.57 1.89 2.44
C LEU A 238 45.19 0.41 2.59
N ALA A 239 45.55 -0.44 1.63
CA ALA A 239 45.38 -1.88 1.76
C ALA A 239 46.39 -2.50 2.75
N GLY A 240 47.61 -1.95 2.82
CA GLY A 240 48.69 -2.43 3.69
C GLY A 240 48.51 -2.08 5.15
N ASP A 241 47.93 -0.91 5.46
CA ASP A 241 47.72 -0.43 6.84
C ASP A 241 46.37 -0.86 7.44
N GLY A 242 45.51 -1.51 6.65
CA GLY A 242 44.20 -2.02 7.07
C GLY A 242 43.03 -1.06 6.86
N SER A 243 43.26 0.13 6.27
CA SER A 243 42.20 1.07 5.87
C SER A 243 41.28 0.50 4.79
N ILE A 244 41.78 -0.43 3.97
CA ILE A 244 41.00 -1.24 3.04
C ILE A 244 41.12 -2.69 3.49
N ARG A 245 39.98 -3.31 3.81
CA ARG A 245 39.90 -4.73 4.18
C ARG A 245 39.27 -5.53 3.05
N ALA A 246 39.70 -6.78 2.88
CA ALA A 246 39.22 -7.64 1.80
C ALA A 246 38.70 -8.99 2.33
N LEU A 247 37.61 -9.47 1.72
CA LEU A 247 37.07 -10.81 1.84
C LEU A 247 37.16 -11.49 0.47
N LYS A 248 37.97 -12.54 0.37
CA LYS A 248 38.16 -13.33 -0.85
C LYS A 248 37.66 -14.74 -0.60
N LEU A 249 36.66 -15.15 -1.36
CA LEU A 249 36.10 -16.49 -1.31
C LEU A 249 36.26 -17.18 -2.66
N ASP A 250 36.74 -18.41 -2.63
CA ASP A 250 36.74 -19.33 -3.77
C ASP A 250 35.53 -20.29 -3.72
N VAL A 251 35.21 -20.90 -4.87
CA VAL A 251 34.10 -21.86 -4.98
C VAL A 251 34.27 -23.04 -4.01
N GLY A 252 35.51 -23.49 -3.79
CA GLY A 252 35.85 -24.56 -2.87
C GLY A 252 35.51 -24.23 -1.41
N GLN A 253 35.80 -23.01 -0.95
CA GLN A 253 35.53 -22.50 0.39
C GLN A 253 34.03 -22.42 0.63
N VAL A 254 33.26 -21.89 -0.33
CA VAL A 254 31.80 -21.83 -0.24
C VAL A 254 31.20 -23.24 -0.17
N ASN A 255 31.68 -24.16 -1.01
CA ASN A 255 31.22 -25.55 -0.98
C ASN A 255 31.53 -26.24 0.36
N ARG A 256 32.73 -26.05 0.91
CA ARG A 256 33.09 -26.59 2.23
C ARG A 256 32.25 -25.98 3.36
N ALA A 257 31.95 -24.69 3.30
CA ALA A 257 31.13 -24.01 4.30
C ALA A 257 29.69 -24.56 4.33
N PHE A 258 29.06 -24.79 3.17
CA PHE A 258 27.75 -25.45 3.11
C PHE A 258 27.77 -26.91 3.58
N VAL A 259 28.89 -27.62 3.41
CA VAL A 259 29.06 -28.97 3.99
C VAL A 259 29.16 -28.90 5.51
N ALA A 260 29.90 -27.92 6.05
CA ALA A 260 30.02 -27.70 7.48
C ALA A 260 28.70 -27.28 8.13
N ALA A 261 27.86 -26.51 7.42
CA ALA A 261 26.51 -26.13 7.85
C ALA A 261 25.54 -27.32 7.93
N GLY A 262 25.84 -28.45 7.28
CA GLY A 262 25.14 -29.71 7.51
C GLY A 262 23.78 -29.90 6.83
N ASP A 263 23.27 -28.95 6.04
CA ASP A 263 22.01 -29.12 5.29
C ASP A 263 22.20 -30.12 4.12
N PRO A 264 21.58 -31.32 4.16
CA PRO A 264 21.75 -32.34 3.13
C PRO A 264 21.30 -31.89 1.73
N ARG A 265 20.31 -30.99 1.66
CA ARG A 265 19.78 -30.46 0.40
C ARG A 265 20.78 -29.51 -0.26
N ALA A 266 21.48 -28.71 0.54
CA ALA A 266 22.55 -27.82 0.12
C ALA A 266 23.81 -28.60 -0.29
N ILE A 267 24.14 -29.68 0.43
CA ILE A 267 25.26 -30.57 0.13
C ILE A 267 25.06 -31.28 -1.22
N ALA A 268 23.84 -31.71 -1.52
CA ALA A 268 23.50 -32.37 -2.79
C ALA A 268 23.60 -31.45 -4.02
N ARG A 269 23.77 -30.14 -3.83
CA ARG A 269 23.81 -29.13 -4.90
C ARG A 269 24.99 -28.17 -4.72
N PRO A 270 26.24 -28.64 -4.86
CA PRO A 270 27.41 -27.77 -4.76
C PRO A 270 27.39 -26.67 -5.82
N GLU A 271 28.00 -25.53 -5.49
CA GLU A 271 28.23 -24.45 -6.45
C GLU A 271 29.14 -24.96 -7.58
N PRO A 272 28.74 -24.85 -8.85
CA PRO A 272 29.49 -25.39 -9.98
C PRO A 272 30.69 -24.51 -10.34
N GLY A 273 31.86 -25.09 -10.55
CA GLY A 273 33.10 -24.39 -10.95
C GLY A 273 34.34 -25.13 -10.47
N GLU A 274 35.52 -24.66 -10.89
CA GLU A 274 36.79 -25.14 -10.35
C GLU A 274 36.96 -24.64 -8.91
N ALA A 275 37.62 -25.41 -8.05
CA ALA A 275 37.65 -25.12 -6.62
C ALA A 275 38.39 -23.82 -6.26
N ASP A 276 39.38 -23.42 -7.05
CA ASP A 276 40.18 -22.20 -6.92
C ASP A 276 39.60 -21.01 -7.70
N GLU A 277 38.48 -21.20 -8.40
CA GLU A 277 37.79 -20.13 -9.10
C GLU A 277 37.26 -19.08 -8.10
N THR A 278 37.50 -17.80 -8.37
CA THR A 278 37.05 -16.70 -7.50
C THR A 278 35.52 -16.63 -7.48
N PHE A 279 34.94 -16.91 -6.31
CA PHE A 279 33.51 -16.76 -6.09
C PHE A 279 33.15 -15.28 -5.91
N ILE A 280 33.82 -14.61 -4.97
CA ILE A 280 33.75 -13.16 -4.76
C ILE A 280 35.07 -12.65 -4.18
N ASP A 281 35.50 -11.49 -4.66
CA ASP A 281 36.59 -10.69 -4.12
C ASP A 281 35.99 -9.32 -3.76
N MET A 282 35.71 -9.14 -2.47
CA MET A 282 34.99 -7.99 -1.91
C MET A 282 35.92 -7.17 -1.03
N HIS A 283 35.94 -5.85 -1.21
CA HIS A 283 36.74 -4.93 -0.41
C HIS A 283 35.85 -3.88 0.26
N MET A 284 36.27 -3.39 1.44
CA MET A 284 35.56 -2.37 2.21
C MET A 284 36.52 -1.33 2.80
N ALA A 285 36.10 -0.07 2.82
CA ALA A 285 36.79 1.04 3.48
C ALA A 285 35.80 2.06 4.07
N LEU A 286 36.14 2.68 5.21
CA LEU A 286 35.36 3.78 5.79
C LEU A 286 35.74 5.11 5.12
N VAL A 287 34.98 5.51 4.11
CA VAL A 287 35.27 6.70 3.29
C VAL A 287 34.78 8.01 3.89
N SER A 288 34.03 7.97 5.00
CA SER A 288 33.79 9.16 5.82
C SER A 288 35.03 9.62 6.60
N ALA A 289 36.08 8.79 6.70
CA ALA A 289 37.39 9.23 7.19
C ALA A 289 38.08 10.08 6.10
N PRO A 290 38.49 11.34 6.38
CA PRO A 290 38.89 12.28 5.33
C PRO A 290 40.00 11.82 4.39
N GLU A 291 41.11 11.29 4.91
CA GLU A 291 42.23 10.82 4.10
C GLU A 291 41.84 9.58 3.26
N ILE A 292 41.07 8.64 3.83
CA ILE A 292 40.61 7.43 3.11
C ILE A 292 39.66 7.84 1.99
N GLY A 293 38.68 8.69 2.28
CA GLY A 293 37.69 9.18 1.34
C GLY A 293 38.32 9.96 0.18
N ARG A 294 39.20 10.93 0.47
CA ARG A 294 39.91 11.69 -0.58
C ARG A 294 40.79 10.80 -1.44
N THR A 295 41.51 9.86 -0.83
CA THR A 295 42.39 8.95 -1.58
C THR A 295 41.58 8.07 -2.53
N LEU A 296 40.48 7.47 -2.07
CA LEU A 296 39.72 6.51 -2.88
C LEU A 296 38.76 7.15 -3.89
N LEU A 297 38.13 8.27 -3.53
CA LEU A 297 37.10 8.92 -4.35
C LEU A 297 37.65 10.07 -5.19
N GLY A 298 38.74 10.70 -4.75
CA GLY A 298 39.25 11.95 -5.31
C GLY A 298 38.49 13.17 -4.74
N ASP A 299 39.03 14.36 -4.97
CA ASP A 299 38.54 15.59 -4.32
C ASP A 299 37.08 15.92 -4.68
N ASP A 300 36.72 15.85 -5.96
CA ASP A 300 35.37 16.19 -6.43
C ASP A 300 34.31 15.23 -5.87
N GLU A 301 34.59 13.92 -5.89
CA GLU A 301 33.63 12.92 -5.42
C GLU A 301 33.59 12.84 -3.90
N TYR A 302 34.70 13.13 -3.21
CA TYR A 302 34.71 13.28 -1.76
C TYR A 302 33.90 14.52 -1.30
N ALA A 303 33.94 15.62 -2.07
CA ALA A 303 33.07 16.76 -1.82
C ALA A 303 31.58 16.36 -2.00
N ASN A 304 31.25 15.61 -3.05
CA ASN A 304 29.90 15.08 -3.27
C ASN A 304 29.45 14.11 -2.16
N LEU A 305 30.38 13.34 -1.59
CA LEU A 305 30.13 12.46 -0.44
C LEU A 305 29.82 13.31 0.80
N THR A 306 30.64 14.31 1.09
CA THR A 306 30.48 15.18 2.26
C THR A 306 29.17 15.96 2.20
N GLU A 307 28.76 16.43 1.02
CA GLU A 307 27.44 17.08 0.82
C GLU A 307 26.26 16.09 0.99
N TRP A 308 26.49 14.80 0.83
CA TRP A 308 25.45 13.77 0.99
C TRP A 308 25.26 13.27 2.42
N LEU A 309 26.24 13.50 3.30
CA LEU A 309 26.19 13.09 4.70
C LEU A 309 25.63 14.22 5.56
N ASP A 310 24.59 13.91 6.34
CA ASP A 310 24.09 14.78 7.40
C ASP A 310 24.93 14.61 8.68
N ASP A 311 24.78 15.50 9.66
CA ASP A 311 25.55 15.45 10.92
C ASP A 311 25.38 14.09 11.64
N GLY A 312 26.50 13.44 11.94
CA GLY A 312 26.55 12.13 12.60
C GLY A 312 26.42 10.93 11.64
N GLU A 313 26.10 11.13 10.36
CA GLU A 313 26.10 10.03 9.39
C GLU A 313 27.52 9.64 8.96
N GLN A 314 27.72 8.37 8.64
CA GLN A 314 29.00 7.82 8.18
C GLN A 314 28.85 7.18 6.80
N ALA A 315 29.96 6.88 6.12
CA ALA A 315 29.92 6.22 4.83
C ALA A 315 31.02 5.17 4.66
N ILE A 316 30.64 4.03 4.09
CA ILE A 316 31.56 2.99 3.66
C ILE A 316 31.52 2.83 2.14
N LEU A 317 32.67 2.49 1.56
CA LEU A 317 32.80 2.05 0.17
C LEU A 317 32.89 0.53 0.16
N ILE A 318 32.07 -0.11 -0.68
CA ILE A 318 32.14 -1.55 -0.94
C ILE A 318 32.45 -1.77 -2.42
N LEU A 319 33.48 -2.58 -2.67
CA LEU A 319 33.95 -2.95 -4.00
C LEU A 319 33.82 -4.45 -4.17
N GLY A 320 33.43 -4.90 -5.36
CA GLY A 320 33.19 -6.32 -5.62
C GLY A 320 33.56 -6.73 -7.03
N ARG A 321 34.15 -7.92 -7.15
CA ARG A 321 34.33 -8.65 -8.41
C ARG A 321 34.23 -10.15 -8.20
N GLY A 322 34.00 -10.88 -9.28
CA GLY A 322 33.76 -12.32 -9.26
C GLY A 322 32.38 -12.66 -9.78
N ARG A 323 31.96 -13.91 -9.57
CA ARG A 323 30.68 -14.42 -10.08
C ARG A 323 29.50 -14.16 -9.14
N TYR A 324 29.75 -13.94 -7.86
CA TYR A 324 28.75 -13.61 -6.87
C TYR A 324 28.77 -12.11 -6.58
N SER A 325 27.60 -11.48 -6.57
CA SER A 325 27.42 -10.05 -6.29
C SER A 325 26.98 -9.84 -4.86
N PHE A 326 27.54 -8.83 -4.19
CA PHE A 326 27.12 -8.42 -2.84
C PHE A 326 25.79 -7.63 -2.86
N LYS A 327 25.30 -7.21 -4.03
CA LYS A 327 24.10 -6.36 -4.14
C LYS A 327 22.79 -7.09 -3.94
N GLY A 328 22.78 -8.39 -4.21
CA GLY A 328 21.59 -9.19 -3.97
C GLY A 328 20.65 -9.43 -5.15
N SER A 329 19.57 -10.16 -4.88
CA SER A 329 18.48 -10.37 -5.84
C SER A 329 17.43 -9.27 -5.83
N GLY A 330 17.35 -8.50 -4.74
CA GLY A 330 16.42 -7.38 -4.55
C GLY A 330 16.88 -6.03 -5.10
N TYR A 331 17.98 -5.96 -5.85
CA TYR A 331 18.51 -4.70 -6.40
C TYR A 331 17.58 -4.12 -7.50
N VAL A 332 16.59 -3.36 -7.06
CA VAL A 332 15.64 -2.56 -7.86
C VAL A 332 15.38 -1.24 -7.12
N ARG A 333 14.95 -0.17 -7.81
CA ARG A 333 14.61 1.11 -7.15
C ARG A 333 13.52 0.89 -6.10
N GLY A 334 13.78 1.27 -4.85
CA GLY A 334 12.99 1.00 -3.64
C GLY A 334 13.33 -0.30 -2.92
N GLY A 335 14.37 -1.02 -3.34
CA GLY A 335 14.80 -2.30 -2.77
C GLY A 335 15.87 -2.17 -1.68
N ILE A 336 16.20 -3.30 -1.06
CA ILE A 336 17.28 -3.44 -0.09
C ILE A 336 18.45 -4.23 -0.65
N PHE A 337 19.62 -4.06 -0.04
CA PHE A 337 20.79 -4.90 -0.29
C PHE A 337 20.66 -6.17 0.56
N ASP A 338 20.08 -7.22 -0.02
CA ASP A 338 19.67 -8.44 0.70
C ASP A 338 20.83 -9.38 1.07
N ARG A 339 22.04 -9.13 0.56
CA ARG A 339 23.24 -9.95 0.78
C ARG A 339 24.29 -9.33 1.69
N ILE A 340 24.14 -8.07 2.09
CA ILE A 340 25.09 -7.41 2.98
C ILE A 340 24.39 -6.76 4.15
N GLN A 341 25.04 -6.82 5.31
CA GLN A 341 24.60 -6.16 6.53
C GLN A 341 25.83 -5.74 7.32
N LEU A 342 25.84 -4.52 7.82
CA LEU A 342 26.87 -4.06 8.76
C LEU A 342 26.43 -4.45 10.18
N ILE A 343 27.36 -4.93 11.00
CA ILE A 343 27.13 -5.36 12.38
C ILE A 343 28.21 -4.74 13.27
N GLN A 344 27.80 -4.08 14.36
CA GLN A 344 28.67 -3.50 15.38
C GLN A 344 28.03 -3.66 16.75
N GLY A 345 28.61 -4.50 17.61
CA GLY A 345 27.97 -4.88 18.88
C GLY A 345 26.56 -5.44 18.64
N ASP A 346 25.56 -4.81 19.26
CA ASP A 346 24.13 -5.11 19.06
C ASP A 346 23.46 -4.31 17.94
N ASN A 347 24.19 -3.37 17.35
CA ASN A 347 23.71 -2.55 16.25
C ASN A 347 23.97 -3.27 14.93
N SER A 348 23.02 -3.18 14.02
CA SER A 348 23.21 -3.66 12.66
C SER A 348 22.46 -2.78 11.66
N VAL A 349 23.06 -2.60 10.49
CA VAL A 349 22.58 -1.69 9.44
C VAL A 349 22.38 -2.50 8.17
N ARG A 350 21.12 -2.57 7.73
CA ARG A 350 20.77 -3.09 6.40
C ARG A 350 20.64 -1.92 5.45
N PHE A 351 21.33 -1.99 4.32
CA PHE A 351 21.35 -0.89 3.37
C PHE A 351 20.14 -0.91 2.45
N HIS A 352 19.59 0.27 2.18
CA HIS A 352 18.51 0.51 1.22
C HIS A 352 19.04 1.30 0.02
N ASP A 353 18.30 1.29 -1.09
CA ASP A 353 18.64 2.08 -2.27
C ASP A 353 18.82 3.59 -2.00
N LYS A 354 18.06 4.16 -1.05
CA LYS A 354 18.22 5.57 -0.62
C LYS A 354 19.55 5.86 0.09
N MET A 355 20.16 4.83 0.68
CA MET A 355 21.45 4.89 1.39
C MET A 355 22.61 4.55 0.45
N HIS A 356 22.36 4.44 -0.86
CA HIS A 356 23.31 3.91 -1.82
C HIS A 356 23.58 4.89 -2.96
N ARG A 357 24.84 5.02 -3.35
CA ARG A 357 25.26 5.67 -4.60
C ARG A 357 26.26 4.77 -5.32
N ARG A 358 26.17 4.72 -6.65
CA ARG A 358 27.15 4.01 -7.46
C ARG A 358 28.34 4.92 -7.75
N LEU A 359 29.54 4.43 -7.52
CA LEU A 359 30.78 5.11 -7.87
C LEU A 359 31.21 4.70 -9.28
N GLY A 360 31.62 5.67 -10.11
CA GLY A 360 32.02 5.42 -11.50
C GLY A 360 33.43 4.86 -11.64
N ARG A 361 34.38 5.35 -10.83
CA ARG A 361 35.79 4.95 -10.83
C ARG A 361 36.41 5.22 -9.46
N LEU A 362 37.49 4.50 -9.15
CA LEU A 362 38.41 4.86 -8.07
C LEU A 362 39.40 5.92 -8.55
N ALA A 363 39.86 6.78 -7.64
CA ALA A 363 40.85 7.80 -7.94
C ALA A 363 42.30 7.26 -8.05
N PRO A 364 42.77 6.31 -7.20
CA PRO A 364 44.14 5.80 -7.29
C PRO A 364 44.35 4.95 -8.57
N GLU A 365 45.45 5.19 -9.28
CA GLU A 365 45.80 4.44 -10.50
C GLU A 365 46.30 3.02 -10.21
N ASP A 366 46.80 2.77 -9.00
CA ASP A 366 47.28 1.47 -8.52
C ASP A 366 46.16 0.56 -7.99
N ALA A 367 44.91 1.03 -7.98
CA ALA A 367 43.77 0.25 -7.55
C ALA A 367 43.41 -0.88 -8.53
N PRO A 368 43.09 -2.10 -8.05
CA PRO A 368 42.55 -3.17 -8.88
C PRO A 368 41.23 -2.76 -9.56
N SER A 369 40.93 -3.41 -10.68
CA SER A 369 39.62 -3.26 -11.31
C SER A 369 38.55 -4.08 -10.59
N PHE A 370 37.39 -3.46 -10.38
CA PHE A 370 36.19 -4.05 -9.79
C PHE A 370 35.00 -3.89 -10.73
N SER A 371 34.06 -4.84 -10.69
CA SER A 371 32.81 -4.77 -11.47
C SER A 371 31.70 -4.03 -10.74
N GLU A 372 31.78 -3.97 -9.41
CA GLU A 372 30.82 -3.33 -8.52
C GLU A 372 31.58 -2.33 -7.65
N LEU A 373 31.15 -1.06 -7.68
CA LEU A 373 31.71 0.03 -6.90
C LEU A 373 30.57 0.87 -6.32
N ASP A 374 30.38 0.80 -5.01
CA ASP A 374 29.16 1.30 -4.39
C ASP A 374 29.44 1.92 -3.01
N LEU A 375 28.92 3.13 -2.82
CA LEU A 375 28.96 3.90 -1.58
C LEU A 375 27.69 3.64 -0.79
N PHE A 376 27.84 3.43 0.52
CA PHE A 376 26.76 3.17 1.46
C PHE A 376 26.81 4.13 2.63
N ARG A 377 25.71 4.85 2.84
CA ARG A 377 25.50 5.75 3.96
C ARG A 377 24.96 4.99 5.17
N ILE A 378 25.55 5.25 6.32
CA ILE A 378 25.17 4.71 7.62
C ILE A 378 24.48 5.84 8.41
N PRO A 379 23.17 5.72 8.69
CA PRO A 379 22.41 6.75 9.39
C PRO A 379 22.87 6.96 10.85
N ALA A 380 22.78 8.20 11.35
CA ALA A 380 23.22 8.58 12.70
C ALA A 380 22.40 7.90 13.83
N ASP A 381 21.12 7.61 13.60
CA ASP A 381 20.21 6.97 14.55
C ASP A 381 20.52 5.47 14.78
N THR A 382 21.48 4.91 14.05
CA THR A 382 21.88 3.50 14.21
C THR A 382 22.77 3.26 15.42
N GLY A 383 23.31 4.31 16.05
CA GLY A 383 24.30 4.21 17.13
C GLY A 383 25.63 3.62 16.66
N PHE A 384 25.97 3.80 15.38
CA PHE A 384 27.22 3.35 14.80
C PHE A 384 28.38 4.27 15.23
N ASP A 385 29.40 3.70 15.84
CA ASP A 385 30.64 4.39 16.20
C ASP A 385 31.77 3.97 15.24
N PRO A 386 32.22 4.83 14.32
CA PRO A 386 33.26 4.48 13.37
C PRO A 386 34.65 4.23 14.00
N THR A 387 34.83 4.56 15.28
CA THR A 387 36.08 4.35 16.03
C THR A 387 36.15 2.95 16.65
N GLU A 388 35.01 2.27 16.79
CA GLU A 388 34.95 0.91 17.31
C GLU A 388 35.01 -0.16 16.19
N PRO A 389 35.52 -1.37 16.47
CA PRO A 389 35.50 -2.46 15.50
C PRO A 389 34.07 -2.83 15.06
N TYR A 390 33.89 -3.06 13.77
CA TYR A 390 32.64 -3.54 13.19
C TYR A 390 32.92 -4.59 12.10
N ARG A 391 31.87 -5.23 11.59
CA ARG A 391 32.02 -6.16 10.47
C ARG A 391 30.90 -6.01 9.46
N LEU A 392 31.24 -6.24 8.20
CA LEU A 392 30.29 -6.38 7.12
C LEU A 392 30.07 -7.86 6.86
N GLN A 393 28.85 -8.34 7.11
CA GLN A 393 28.47 -9.71 6.87
C GLN A 393 27.95 -9.87 5.44
N LEU A 394 28.46 -10.88 4.74
CA LEU A 394 28.03 -11.31 3.42
C LEU A 394 27.18 -12.58 3.54
N LEU A 395 25.93 -12.52 3.06
CA LEU A 395 25.02 -13.65 2.99
C LEU A 395 25.14 -14.37 1.64
N VAL A 396 25.58 -15.63 1.68
CA VAL A 396 25.71 -16.49 0.50
C VAL A 396 24.54 -17.47 0.47
N GLN A 397 23.77 -17.46 -0.63
CA GLN A 397 22.61 -18.31 -0.82
C GLN A 397 22.89 -19.46 -1.78
N ARG A 398 22.22 -20.59 -1.56
CA ARG A 398 22.23 -21.78 -2.44
C ARG A 398 20.81 -22.27 -2.70
N ALA A 399 20.45 -22.45 -3.96
CA ALA A 399 19.12 -22.94 -4.32
C ALA A 399 18.99 -24.45 -4.06
N VAL A 400 18.15 -24.84 -3.10
CA VAL A 400 17.95 -26.24 -2.69
C VAL A 400 16.63 -26.85 -3.17
N GLY A 401 15.71 -26.02 -3.66
CA GLY A 401 14.42 -26.42 -4.24
C GLY A 401 14.00 -25.55 -5.41
N ALA A 402 12.74 -25.67 -5.86
CA ALA A 402 12.18 -24.76 -6.87
C ALA A 402 11.98 -23.35 -6.31
N ILE A 403 11.69 -23.25 -5.01
CA ILE A 403 11.46 -22.00 -4.28
C ILE A 403 12.33 -21.89 -3.02
N ASP A 404 12.97 -22.98 -2.59
CA ASP A 404 13.74 -23.07 -1.35
C ASP A 404 15.22 -22.73 -1.55
N LYS A 405 15.80 -22.05 -0.57
CA LYS A 405 17.21 -21.66 -0.54
C LYS A 405 17.80 -21.94 0.85
N ALA A 406 19.06 -22.36 0.87
CA ALA A 406 19.88 -22.45 2.07
C ALA A 406 20.86 -21.26 2.09
N PHE A 407 21.26 -20.81 3.27
CA PHE A 407 22.10 -19.63 3.45
C PHE A 407 23.24 -19.92 4.41
N ILE A 408 24.38 -19.25 4.18
CA ILE A 408 25.52 -19.18 5.10
C ILE A 408 26.06 -17.75 5.08
N THR A 409 26.73 -17.36 6.15
CA THR A 409 27.30 -16.02 6.29
C THR A 409 28.83 -16.06 6.29
N PHE A 410 29.44 -14.98 5.78
CA PHE A 410 30.88 -14.74 5.86
C PHE A 410 31.13 -13.31 6.33
N ASP A 411 32.01 -13.14 7.30
CA ASP A 411 32.23 -11.85 7.93
C ASP A 411 33.52 -11.17 7.43
N LEU A 412 33.40 -9.90 7.05
CA LEU A 412 34.52 -8.99 6.76
C LEU A 412 34.68 -8.01 7.92
N GLY A 413 35.58 -8.33 8.86
CA GLY A 413 35.91 -7.47 9.99
C GLY A 413 36.71 -6.22 9.59
N TYR A 414 36.40 -5.11 10.24
CA TYR A 414 37.02 -3.80 10.04
C TYR A 414 37.23 -3.08 11.36
N SER A 415 38.39 -2.44 11.48
CA SER A 415 38.72 -1.51 12.55
C SER A 415 39.44 -0.35 11.89
N LEU A 416 39.03 0.88 12.21
CA LEU A 416 39.75 2.04 11.69
C LEU A 416 41.16 2.06 12.32
N PRO A 417 42.24 2.19 11.53
CA PRO A 417 43.59 2.24 12.11
C PRO A 417 43.79 3.41 13.07
N ASP A 418 44.51 3.18 14.17
CA ASP A 418 44.74 4.17 15.24
C ASP A 418 45.29 5.52 14.75
N ARG A 419 46.01 5.52 13.61
CA ARG A 419 46.56 6.74 12.99
C ARG A 419 45.49 7.76 12.56
N PHE A 420 44.25 7.32 12.38
CA PHE A 420 43.11 8.18 12.05
C PHE A 420 42.31 8.61 13.28
N LEU A 421 42.70 8.15 14.47
CA LEU A 421 42.00 8.41 15.72
C LEU A 421 42.81 9.39 16.58
N GLU A 422 42.14 10.34 17.19
CA GLU A 422 42.69 11.18 18.24
C GLU A 422 41.95 10.95 19.55
N ALA A 423 42.69 10.86 20.66
CA ALA A 423 42.11 10.75 21.98
C ALA A 423 41.58 12.11 22.43
N VAL A 424 40.30 12.18 22.77
CA VAL A 424 39.74 13.36 23.42
C VAL A 424 40.13 13.29 24.91
N PRO A 425 40.79 14.32 25.48
CA PRO A 425 41.02 14.37 26.91
C PRO A 425 39.68 14.35 27.64
N ALA A 426 39.54 13.48 28.63
CA ALA A 426 38.36 13.43 29.51
C ALA A 426 38.32 14.70 30.36
N ASP A 427 37.81 15.80 29.81
CA ASP A 427 37.46 16.97 30.59
C ASP A 427 36.21 16.69 31.43
N ALA A 428 36.24 17.21 32.65
CA ALA A 428 35.29 17.03 33.73
C ALA A 428 33.82 17.04 33.29
N PRO A 429 32.94 16.27 33.97
CA PRO A 429 31.53 16.15 33.61
C PRO A 429 30.92 17.54 33.46
N GLN A 430 30.60 17.90 32.22
CA GLN A 430 29.70 19.00 31.98
C GLN A 430 28.40 18.57 32.66
N THR A 431 28.07 19.26 33.75
CA THR A 431 26.72 19.31 34.30
C THR A 431 25.78 19.62 33.14
N ALA A 432 25.23 18.57 32.53
CA ALA A 432 23.92 18.62 31.95
C ALA A 432 23.01 19.02 33.11
N THR A 433 22.75 20.32 33.18
CA THR A 433 21.65 20.86 33.97
C THR A 433 20.42 20.01 33.66
N GLY A 434 19.88 19.42 34.72
CA GLY A 434 18.65 18.63 34.65
C GLY A 434 17.56 19.43 33.95
N ASP A 435 16.96 18.74 32.99
CA ASP A 435 15.62 18.89 32.39
C ASP A 435 15.79 18.59 30.89
N ASP A 436 15.81 17.30 30.54
CA ASP A 436 15.45 16.75 29.21
C ASP A 436 15.58 15.21 29.14
N THR A 437 15.23 14.50 30.22
CA THR A 437 15.10 13.02 30.21
C THR A 437 13.65 12.54 30.13
N GLY A 438 12.77 13.34 29.51
CA GLY A 438 11.35 13.00 29.42
C GLY A 438 10.65 13.53 28.17
N ALA A 439 11.29 13.56 26.99
CA ALA A 439 10.60 14.02 25.77
C ALA A 439 11.19 13.54 24.43
N ALA A 440 11.99 12.46 24.38
CA ALA A 440 12.62 12.01 23.12
C ALA A 440 12.15 10.63 22.61
N VAL A 441 11.03 10.10 23.12
CA VAL A 441 10.42 8.84 22.62
C VAL A 441 8.99 9.04 22.09
N GLN A 442 8.48 10.28 22.05
CA GLN A 442 7.32 10.62 21.26
C GLN A 442 7.62 11.83 20.39
N ASP A 443 7.80 11.55 19.11
CA ASP A 443 7.38 12.38 17.96
C ASP A 443 8.02 11.88 16.65
N ALA A 444 8.35 10.58 16.54
CA ALA A 444 8.46 9.93 15.23
C ALA A 444 7.07 9.63 14.60
N ALA A 445 5.98 10.04 15.26
CA ALA A 445 4.69 10.24 14.63
C ALA A 445 4.54 11.73 14.31
N SER A 446 4.49 12.05 13.01
CA SER A 446 4.17 13.34 12.41
C SER A 446 5.21 14.47 12.48
N ASP A 447 6.27 14.36 11.67
CA ASP A 447 6.62 15.51 10.82
C ASP A 447 5.70 15.51 9.58
N PRO A 448 4.82 16.52 9.41
CA PRO A 448 4.04 16.70 8.19
C PRO A 448 4.95 16.90 6.95
N GLY A 449 6.20 17.34 7.15
CA GLY A 449 7.22 17.54 6.12
C GLY A 449 7.62 16.25 5.41
N GLU A 450 8.13 15.26 6.13
CA GLU A 450 8.60 13.99 5.55
C GLU A 450 7.49 13.15 4.87
N LEU A 451 6.31 13.06 5.51
CA LEU A 451 5.13 12.42 4.92
C LEU A 451 4.68 13.13 3.63
N SER A 452 4.91 14.45 3.52
CA SER A 452 4.56 15.21 2.32
C SER A 452 5.42 14.85 1.09
N HIS A 453 6.61 14.27 1.27
CA HIS A 453 7.50 13.88 0.18
C HIS A 453 7.27 12.44 -0.33
N LEU A 454 6.73 11.55 0.50
CA LEU A 454 6.50 10.14 0.11
C LEU A 454 5.34 9.98 -0.87
N TRP A 455 4.16 10.54 -0.58
CA TRP A 455 3.02 10.43 -1.48
C TRP A 455 3.27 11.14 -2.82
N LYS A 456 3.95 12.30 -2.81
CA LYS A 456 4.34 13.00 -4.06
C LYS A 456 5.18 12.10 -4.97
N ARG A 457 6.12 11.33 -4.40
CA ARG A 457 6.93 10.35 -5.16
C ARG A 457 6.09 9.19 -5.69
N ILE A 458 5.17 8.64 -4.91
CA ILE A 458 4.27 7.55 -5.37
C ILE A 458 3.39 8.03 -6.53
N TRP A 459 2.83 9.24 -6.42
CA TRP A 459 2.05 9.86 -7.49
C TRP A 459 2.88 10.11 -8.75
N TRP A 460 4.15 10.51 -8.60
CA TRP A 460 5.06 10.66 -9.73
C TRP A 460 5.40 9.33 -10.41
N GLN A 461 5.63 8.28 -9.63
CA GLN A 461 5.91 6.94 -10.17
C GLN A 461 4.69 6.35 -10.89
N LYS A 462 3.49 6.49 -10.31
CA LYS A 462 2.23 6.02 -10.90
C LYS A 462 1.58 7.01 -11.88
N ARG A 463 2.35 7.97 -12.42
CA ARG A 463 1.80 9.05 -13.28
C ARG A 463 1.11 8.55 -14.54
N TYR A 464 1.56 7.42 -15.09
CA TYR A 464 0.96 6.84 -16.29
C TYR A 464 -0.38 6.17 -15.99
N GLU A 465 -0.45 5.40 -14.90
CA GLU A 465 -1.68 4.79 -14.40
C GLU A 465 -2.70 5.86 -14.03
N VAL A 466 -2.25 6.93 -13.35
CA VAL A 466 -3.07 8.09 -13.01
C VAL A 466 -3.60 8.78 -14.27
N ALA A 467 -2.75 9.01 -15.27
CA ALA A 467 -3.17 9.62 -16.54
C ALA A 467 -4.20 8.76 -17.28
N ILE A 468 -4.00 7.43 -17.32
CA ILE A 468 -4.95 6.49 -17.93
C ILE A 468 -6.30 6.52 -17.20
N LEU A 469 -6.28 6.46 -15.87
CA LEU A 469 -7.50 6.53 -15.06
C LEU A 469 -8.23 7.85 -15.25
N ALA A 470 -7.50 8.98 -15.22
CA ALA A 470 -8.07 10.31 -15.45
C ALA A 470 -8.70 10.41 -16.84
N ALA A 471 -8.01 9.91 -17.88
CA ALA A 471 -8.55 9.86 -19.24
C ALA A 471 -9.82 9.00 -19.31
N ALA A 472 -9.85 7.82 -18.67
CA ALA A 472 -11.02 6.96 -18.61
C ALA A 472 -12.22 7.66 -17.93
N ILE A 473 -11.99 8.37 -16.82
CA ILE A 473 -13.01 9.14 -16.11
C ILE A 473 -13.51 10.31 -16.97
N ILE A 474 -12.63 11.05 -17.66
CA ILE A 474 -13.00 12.16 -18.55
C ILE A 474 -13.84 11.66 -19.72
N ILE A 475 -13.41 10.59 -20.38
CA ILE A 475 -14.14 9.96 -21.49
C ILE A 475 -15.54 9.53 -21.01
N LEU A 476 -15.61 8.84 -19.86
CA LEU A 476 -16.87 8.38 -19.31
C LEU A 476 -17.79 9.55 -18.94
N THR A 477 -17.26 10.59 -18.31
CA THR A 477 -18.00 11.81 -17.97
C THR A 477 -18.55 12.49 -19.22
N GLY A 478 -17.74 12.58 -20.28
CA GLY A 478 -18.16 13.07 -21.59
C GLY A 478 -19.31 12.25 -22.18
N VAL A 479 -19.23 10.92 -22.11
CA VAL A 479 -20.32 10.04 -22.57
C VAL A 479 -21.62 10.28 -21.82
N PHE A 480 -21.57 10.50 -20.51
CA PHE A 480 -22.77 10.78 -19.71
C PHE A 480 -23.35 12.17 -19.99
N PHE A 481 -22.49 13.17 -20.21
CA PHE A 481 -22.92 14.52 -20.56
C PHE A 481 -23.54 14.57 -21.97
N PHE A 482 -22.92 13.91 -22.95
CA PHE A 482 -23.36 13.81 -24.35
C PHE A 482 -24.16 12.52 -24.63
N GLN A 483 -24.84 11.97 -23.61
CA GLN A 483 -25.50 10.66 -23.72
C GLN A 483 -26.54 10.60 -24.85
N MET A 484 -27.23 11.71 -25.14
CA MET A 484 -28.22 11.77 -26.21
C MET A 484 -27.60 11.63 -27.60
N GLN A 485 -26.40 12.18 -27.80
CA GLN A 485 -25.66 12.09 -29.05
C GLN A 485 -25.06 10.69 -29.20
N VAL A 486 -24.42 10.18 -28.14
CA VAL A 486 -23.79 8.86 -28.10
C VAL A 486 -24.80 7.73 -28.35
N THR A 487 -25.99 7.81 -27.74
CA THR A 487 -27.00 6.74 -27.85
C THR A 487 -27.83 6.73 -29.12
N ARG A 488 -27.50 7.56 -30.12
CA ARG A 488 -28.13 7.51 -31.45
C ARG A 488 -27.80 6.23 -32.23
N SER A 489 -26.58 5.71 -32.06
CA SER A 489 -26.13 4.50 -32.76
C SER A 489 -25.99 3.33 -31.79
N GLU A 490 -26.88 2.34 -31.94
CA GLU A 490 -26.83 1.11 -31.13
C GLU A 490 -25.50 0.37 -31.30
N ARG A 491 -24.99 0.29 -32.54
CA ARG A 491 -23.72 -0.38 -32.84
C ARG A 491 -22.53 0.33 -32.17
N PHE A 492 -22.51 1.66 -32.20
CA PHE A 492 -21.45 2.44 -31.54
C PHE A 492 -21.45 2.21 -30.04
N VAL A 493 -22.60 2.35 -29.38
CA VAL A 493 -22.71 2.15 -27.92
C VAL A 493 -22.31 0.73 -27.52
N TYR A 494 -22.73 -0.27 -28.29
CA TYR A 494 -22.35 -1.66 -28.05
C TYR A 494 -20.82 -1.83 -28.04
N TRP A 495 -20.15 -1.48 -29.14
CA TRP A 495 -18.70 -1.66 -29.27
C TRP A 495 -17.91 -0.78 -28.31
N PHE A 496 -18.34 0.47 -28.11
CA PHE A 496 -17.75 1.36 -27.12
C PHE A 496 -17.81 0.76 -25.72
N ARG A 497 -18.97 0.23 -25.32
CA ARG A 497 -19.13 -0.40 -24.00
C ARG A 497 -18.23 -1.61 -23.84
N ILE A 498 -18.12 -2.49 -24.84
CA ILE A 498 -17.22 -3.65 -24.78
C ILE A 498 -15.77 -3.22 -24.66
N ALA A 499 -15.33 -2.26 -25.49
CA ALA A 499 -13.98 -1.73 -25.45
C ALA A 499 -13.67 -1.11 -24.09
N PHE A 500 -14.56 -0.27 -23.57
CA PHE A 500 -14.40 0.39 -22.28
C PHE A 500 -14.29 -0.63 -21.14
N LEU A 501 -15.22 -1.59 -21.05
CA LEU A 501 -15.19 -2.63 -20.02
C LEU A 501 -13.94 -3.51 -20.12
N THR A 502 -13.45 -3.77 -21.34
CA THR A 502 -12.21 -4.54 -21.55
C THR A 502 -11.01 -3.76 -21.02
N VAL A 503 -10.92 -2.46 -21.31
CA VAL A 503 -9.87 -1.58 -20.75
C VAL A 503 -9.98 -1.51 -19.24
N THR A 504 -11.19 -1.36 -18.68
CA THR A 504 -11.40 -1.35 -17.23
C THR A 504 -10.93 -2.67 -16.59
N LEU A 505 -11.25 -3.82 -17.18
CA LEU A 505 -10.84 -5.11 -16.62
C LEU A 505 -9.32 -5.32 -16.73
N VAL A 506 -8.76 -5.15 -17.92
CA VAL A 506 -7.35 -5.50 -18.20
C VAL A 506 -6.40 -4.45 -17.63
N VAL A 507 -6.67 -3.17 -17.89
CA VAL A 507 -5.77 -2.08 -17.53
C VAL A 507 -6.00 -1.63 -16.09
N LEU A 508 -7.23 -1.27 -15.72
CA LEU A 508 -7.50 -0.83 -14.34
C LEU A 508 -7.51 -1.99 -13.35
N GLY A 509 -8.09 -3.13 -13.73
CA GLY A 509 -8.16 -4.32 -12.88
C GLY A 509 -6.83 -5.06 -12.78
N TRP A 510 -6.42 -5.78 -13.82
CA TRP A 510 -5.27 -6.71 -13.73
C TRP A 510 -3.89 -6.05 -13.83
N TYR A 511 -3.75 -4.93 -14.54
CA TYR A 511 -2.47 -4.21 -14.63
C TYR A 511 -2.28 -3.27 -13.44
N ALA A 512 -3.25 -2.39 -13.16
CA ALA A 512 -3.12 -1.36 -12.14
C ALA A 512 -3.65 -1.74 -10.74
N ASN A 513 -4.33 -2.88 -10.59
CA ASN A 513 -4.95 -3.35 -9.33
C ASN A 513 -5.92 -2.33 -8.70
N ALA A 514 -6.52 -1.45 -9.51
CA ALA A 514 -7.43 -0.40 -9.08
C ALA A 514 -8.85 -0.94 -8.91
N GLN A 515 -9.13 -1.54 -7.76
CA GLN A 515 -10.43 -2.10 -7.40
C GLN A 515 -10.89 -1.54 -6.06
N LEU A 516 -12.00 -0.80 -6.05
CA LEU A 516 -12.65 -0.43 -4.79
C LEU A 516 -13.29 -1.67 -4.14
N SER A 517 -13.22 -1.74 -2.82
CA SER A 517 -13.77 -2.79 -1.97
C SER A 517 -14.57 -2.17 -0.82
N VAL A 518 -15.44 -2.97 -0.17
CA VAL A 518 -16.11 -2.57 1.07
C VAL A 518 -15.11 -2.18 2.15
N VAL A 519 -13.93 -2.82 2.21
CA VAL A 519 -12.88 -2.52 3.19
C VAL A 519 -12.45 -1.05 3.11
N ASN A 520 -12.35 -0.50 1.90
CA ASN A 520 -12.01 0.92 1.74
C ASN A 520 -13.05 1.84 2.39
N ILE A 521 -14.34 1.47 2.31
CA ILE A 521 -15.43 2.23 2.94
C ILE A 521 -15.32 2.09 4.46
N LEU A 522 -15.14 0.88 4.97
CA LEU A 522 -15.02 0.62 6.40
C LEU A 522 -13.81 1.35 7.00
N ALA A 523 -12.66 1.30 6.31
CA ALA A 523 -11.45 2.03 6.69
C ALA A 523 -11.66 3.55 6.69
N PHE A 524 -12.38 4.10 5.70
CA PHE A 524 -12.73 5.53 5.69
C PHE A 524 -13.62 5.93 6.88
N PHE A 525 -14.65 5.14 7.17
CA PHE A 525 -15.53 5.42 8.31
C PHE A 525 -14.80 5.28 9.64
N ASN A 526 -13.94 4.27 9.80
CA ASN A 526 -13.14 4.10 11.00
C ASN A 526 -12.15 5.27 11.17
N ALA A 527 -11.43 5.63 10.10
CA ALA A 527 -10.53 6.78 10.09
C ALA A 527 -11.22 8.12 10.37
N ALA A 528 -12.50 8.27 10.02
CA ALA A 528 -13.30 9.45 10.34
C ALA A 528 -13.81 9.46 11.79
N MET A 529 -13.83 8.31 12.47
CA MET A 529 -14.15 8.19 13.90
C MET A 529 -12.91 8.28 14.79
N SER A 530 -11.70 8.07 14.24
CA SER A 530 -10.40 8.21 14.91
C SER A 530 -9.66 9.49 14.45
N ASP A 531 -8.38 9.63 14.82
CA ASP A 531 -7.53 10.72 14.33
C ASP A 531 -7.34 10.65 12.80
N PHE A 532 -8.04 11.54 12.10
CA PHE A 532 -8.14 11.52 10.65
C PHE A 532 -6.86 12.08 10.00
N SER A 533 -6.13 11.23 9.27
CA SER A 533 -4.98 11.64 8.47
C SER A 533 -5.19 11.38 6.97
N TRP A 534 -5.01 12.43 6.16
CA TRP A 534 -5.09 12.32 4.69
C TRP A 534 -3.95 11.49 4.10
N SER A 535 -2.81 11.42 4.79
CA SER A 535 -1.60 10.75 4.32
C SER A 535 -1.84 9.29 3.94
N ALA A 536 -2.63 8.54 4.73
CA ALA A 536 -2.96 7.15 4.44
C ALA A 536 -3.72 6.98 3.11
N PHE A 537 -4.64 7.90 2.79
CA PHE A 537 -5.41 7.85 1.55
C PHE A 537 -4.60 8.28 0.33
N LEU A 538 -3.62 9.18 0.50
CA LEU A 538 -2.78 9.65 -0.60
C LEU A 538 -1.73 8.62 -1.06
N MET A 539 -1.48 7.56 -0.28
CA MET A 539 -0.53 6.51 -0.65
C MET A 539 -1.00 5.65 -1.83
N ASP A 540 -2.30 5.55 -2.09
CA ASP A 540 -2.82 4.90 -3.30
C ASP A 540 -3.50 5.95 -4.22
N PRO A 541 -2.77 6.50 -5.20
CA PRO A 541 -3.29 7.56 -6.06
C PRO A 541 -4.51 7.12 -6.88
N LEU A 542 -4.59 5.85 -7.27
CA LEU A 542 -5.67 5.35 -8.12
C LEU A 542 -6.96 5.21 -7.32
N ILE A 543 -6.87 4.60 -6.14
CA ILE A 543 -8.01 4.47 -5.22
C ILE A 543 -8.47 5.85 -4.76
N PHE A 544 -7.54 6.76 -4.45
CA PHE A 544 -7.86 8.15 -4.11
C PHE A 544 -8.67 8.85 -5.21
N ILE A 545 -8.19 8.83 -6.47
CA ILE A 545 -8.91 9.43 -7.61
C ILE A 545 -10.27 8.76 -7.81
N LEU A 546 -10.34 7.43 -7.71
CA LEU A 546 -11.59 6.69 -7.82
C LEU A 546 -12.59 7.08 -6.73
N TRP A 547 -12.15 7.36 -5.51
CA TRP A 547 -13.03 7.83 -4.43
C TRP A 547 -13.69 9.16 -4.75
N PHE A 548 -12.92 10.16 -5.20
CA PHE A 548 -13.49 11.44 -5.62
C PHE A 548 -14.38 11.30 -6.86
N SER A 549 -14.00 10.44 -7.81
CA SER A 549 -14.83 10.13 -8.97
C SER A 549 -16.15 9.47 -8.58
N VAL A 550 -16.12 8.53 -7.63
CA VAL A 550 -17.32 7.87 -7.09
C VAL A 550 -18.18 8.89 -6.36
N ALA A 551 -17.62 9.70 -5.48
CA ALA A 551 -18.35 10.75 -4.76
C ALA A 551 -19.05 11.72 -5.72
N ALA A 552 -18.33 12.21 -6.74
CA ALA A 552 -18.92 13.04 -7.80
C ALA A 552 -20.02 12.28 -8.56
N SER A 553 -19.77 11.01 -8.93
CA SER A 553 -20.75 10.21 -9.66
C SER A 553 -22.03 9.97 -8.84
N LEU A 554 -21.92 9.75 -7.53
CA LEU A 554 -23.06 9.56 -6.63
C LEU A 554 -23.96 10.79 -6.59
N LEU A 555 -23.36 11.99 -6.58
CA LEU A 555 -24.08 13.26 -6.54
C LEU A 555 -24.86 13.52 -7.85
N PHE A 556 -24.23 13.31 -9.00
CA PHE A 556 -24.81 13.70 -10.29
C PHE A 556 -25.64 12.59 -10.95
N TRP A 557 -25.18 11.34 -10.87
CA TRP A 557 -25.75 10.21 -11.60
C TRP A 557 -26.23 9.09 -10.65
N GLY A 558 -25.63 8.94 -9.46
CA GLY A 558 -25.78 7.79 -8.57
C GLY A 558 -24.68 6.74 -8.81
N ARG A 559 -24.79 5.58 -8.13
CA ARG A 559 -23.72 4.55 -8.11
C ARG A 559 -23.44 3.85 -9.45
N GLY A 560 -24.34 4.03 -10.43
CA GLY A 560 -24.35 3.28 -11.68
C GLY A 560 -23.13 3.53 -12.55
N VAL A 561 -22.56 4.73 -12.50
CA VAL A 561 -21.34 5.09 -13.25
C VAL A 561 -20.17 4.17 -12.83
N PHE A 562 -19.92 4.06 -11.52
CA PHE A 562 -18.85 3.19 -11.03
C PHE A 562 -19.17 1.70 -11.23
N CYS A 563 -20.29 1.23 -10.69
CA CYS A 563 -20.64 -0.21 -10.71
C CYS A 563 -20.85 -0.75 -12.13
N GLY A 564 -21.31 0.10 -13.06
CA GLY A 564 -21.64 -0.28 -14.43
C GLY A 564 -20.51 -0.12 -15.44
N TRP A 565 -19.51 0.72 -15.15
CA TRP A 565 -18.44 1.07 -16.11
C TRP A 565 -17.04 0.97 -15.51
N LEU A 566 -16.76 1.53 -14.33
CA LEU A 566 -15.40 1.62 -13.78
C LEU A 566 -15.00 0.45 -12.88
N CYS A 567 -15.94 -0.37 -12.39
CA CYS A 567 -15.64 -1.52 -11.54
C CYS A 567 -15.08 -2.70 -12.35
N PRO A 568 -13.81 -3.12 -12.16
CA PRO A 568 -13.21 -4.24 -12.88
C PRO A 568 -13.96 -5.57 -12.70
N PHE A 569 -14.37 -5.91 -11.48
CA PHE A 569 -15.14 -7.14 -11.25
C PHE A 569 -16.55 -7.10 -11.89
N GLY A 570 -17.14 -5.92 -11.98
CA GLY A 570 -18.38 -5.72 -12.73
C GLY A 570 -18.19 -5.92 -14.24
N ALA A 571 -17.09 -5.40 -14.78
CA ALA A 571 -16.69 -5.60 -16.17
C ALA A 571 -16.43 -7.08 -16.48
N LEU A 572 -15.72 -7.79 -15.61
CA LEU A 572 -15.47 -9.23 -15.72
C LEU A 572 -16.79 -10.01 -15.87
N GLN A 573 -17.74 -9.81 -14.95
CA GLN A 573 -19.03 -10.52 -15.02
C GLN A 573 -19.81 -10.23 -16.31
N GLU A 574 -19.80 -8.99 -16.80
CA GLU A 574 -20.52 -8.64 -18.03
C GLU A 574 -19.84 -9.21 -19.28
N LEU A 575 -18.51 -9.11 -19.36
CA LEU A 575 -17.74 -9.67 -20.48
C LEU A 575 -17.84 -11.20 -20.52
N THR A 576 -17.67 -11.87 -19.38
CA THR A 576 -17.81 -13.32 -19.26
C THR A 576 -19.24 -13.78 -19.61
N ASN A 577 -20.27 -13.04 -19.20
CA ASN A 577 -21.65 -13.35 -19.59
C ASN A 577 -21.87 -13.19 -21.11
N LYS A 578 -21.33 -12.14 -21.74
CA LYS A 578 -21.41 -11.96 -23.21
C LYS A 578 -20.69 -13.06 -23.97
N ILE A 579 -19.53 -13.49 -23.48
CA ILE A 579 -18.83 -14.67 -24.00
C ILE A 579 -19.73 -15.90 -23.87
N GLY A 580 -20.36 -16.10 -22.70
CA GLY A 580 -21.33 -17.17 -22.48
C GLY A 580 -22.52 -17.13 -23.45
N GLN A 581 -23.08 -15.95 -23.74
CA GLN A 581 -24.14 -15.78 -24.74
C GLN A 581 -23.65 -16.13 -26.16
N ALA A 582 -22.40 -15.81 -26.50
CA ALA A 582 -21.81 -16.23 -27.78
C ALA A 582 -21.70 -17.77 -27.88
N PHE A 583 -21.42 -18.45 -26.77
CA PHE A 583 -21.47 -19.91 -26.64
C PHE A 583 -22.89 -20.48 -26.42
N ARG A 584 -23.94 -19.64 -26.53
CA ARG A 584 -25.36 -20.01 -26.39
C ARG A 584 -25.74 -20.57 -25.01
N ILE A 585 -25.05 -20.14 -23.94
CA ILE A 585 -25.45 -20.43 -22.57
C ILE A 585 -26.84 -19.79 -22.28
N PRO A 586 -27.80 -20.54 -21.71
CA PRO A 586 -29.14 -20.02 -21.44
C PRO A 586 -29.11 -18.87 -20.43
N GLN A 587 -29.81 -17.78 -20.75
CA GLN A 587 -29.92 -16.59 -19.89
C GLN A 587 -31.25 -16.60 -19.13
N TYR A 588 -31.18 -16.68 -17.80
CA TYR A 588 -32.36 -16.71 -16.93
C TYR A 588 -32.68 -15.31 -16.37
N LYS A 589 -33.92 -14.86 -16.59
CA LYS A 589 -34.49 -13.68 -15.92
C LYS A 589 -35.31 -14.15 -14.73
N LEU A 590 -34.95 -13.69 -13.54
CA LEU A 590 -35.63 -14.10 -12.32
C LEU A 590 -37.03 -13.48 -12.26
N PRO A 591 -38.05 -14.22 -11.80
CA PRO A 591 -39.38 -13.66 -11.55
C PRO A 591 -39.29 -12.46 -10.61
N TRP A 592 -40.11 -11.43 -10.86
CA TRP A 592 -40.03 -10.16 -10.15
C TRP A 592 -40.07 -10.32 -8.62
N GLY A 593 -40.99 -11.13 -8.09
CA GLY A 593 -41.13 -11.33 -6.64
C GLY A 593 -39.92 -12.01 -5.98
N LEU A 594 -39.20 -12.90 -6.68
CA LEU A 594 -37.97 -13.49 -6.17
C LEU A 594 -36.82 -12.49 -6.21
N HIS A 595 -36.72 -11.76 -7.32
CA HIS A 595 -35.72 -10.74 -7.53
C HIS A 595 -35.77 -9.62 -6.48
N GLU A 596 -36.98 -9.14 -6.17
CA GLU A 596 -37.21 -8.11 -5.14
C GLU A 596 -36.83 -8.58 -3.74
N ARG A 597 -36.98 -9.88 -3.44
CA ARG A 597 -36.59 -10.48 -2.14
C ARG A 597 -35.10 -10.77 -2.01
N LEU A 598 -34.39 -10.99 -3.13
CA LEU A 598 -32.95 -11.28 -3.10
C LEU A 598 -32.09 -10.03 -2.99
N TRP A 599 -32.58 -8.86 -3.43
CA TRP A 599 -31.82 -7.60 -3.37
C TRP A 599 -31.45 -7.13 -1.95
N PRO A 600 -32.28 -7.29 -0.91
CA PRO A 600 -31.90 -6.97 0.47
C PRO A 600 -30.67 -7.73 0.99
N ILE A 601 -30.32 -8.90 0.41
CA ILE A 601 -29.23 -9.74 0.91
C ILE A 601 -27.90 -9.00 0.95
N LYS A 602 -27.51 -8.30 -0.11
CA LYS A 602 -26.27 -7.48 -0.12
C LYS A 602 -26.26 -6.39 0.95
N TYR A 603 -27.44 -5.84 1.31
CA TYR A 603 -27.55 -4.84 2.36
C TYR A 603 -27.38 -5.47 3.75
N MET A 604 -27.91 -6.67 3.96
CA MET A 604 -27.68 -7.43 5.19
C MET A 604 -26.21 -7.81 5.35
N ILE A 605 -25.55 -8.25 4.27
CA ILE A 605 -24.11 -8.54 4.28
C ILE A 605 -23.32 -7.26 4.62
N PHE A 606 -23.61 -6.13 3.96
CA PHE A 606 -22.95 -4.87 4.25
C PHE A 606 -23.18 -4.42 5.70
N LEU A 607 -24.41 -4.47 6.21
CA LEU A 607 -24.71 -4.07 7.59
C LEU A 607 -24.03 -5.00 8.61
N GLY A 608 -23.93 -6.30 8.32
CA GLY A 608 -23.19 -7.25 9.14
C GLY A 608 -21.69 -6.95 9.16
N LEU A 609 -21.08 -6.70 8.00
CA LEU A 609 -19.66 -6.31 7.90
C LEU A 609 -19.39 -4.97 8.57
N PHE A 610 -20.29 -4.00 8.43
CA PHE A 610 -20.21 -2.71 9.11
C PHE A 610 -20.30 -2.89 10.62
N GLY A 611 -21.25 -3.68 11.12
CA GLY A 611 -21.36 -4.01 12.54
C GLY A 611 -20.11 -4.70 13.09
N LEU A 612 -19.54 -5.66 12.33
CA LEU A 612 -18.26 -6.29 12.67
C LEU A 612 -17.13 -5.27 12.70
N SER A 613 -17.09 -4.29 11.77
CA SER A 613 -16.03 -3.28 11.71
C SER A 613 -16.04 -2.32 12.90
N LEU A 614 -17.20 -2.09 13.52
CA LEU A 614 -17.32 -1.32 14.76
C LEU A 614 -16.81 -2.10 15.98
N TYR A 615 -16.80 -3.44 15.90
CA TYR A 615 -16.26 -4.30 16.95
C TYR A 615 -14.76 -4.55 16.77
N SER A 616 -14.34 -4.97 15.58
CA SER A 616 -12.94 -5.20 15.20
C SER A 616 -12.77 -5.03 13.70
N LEU A 617 -11.86 -4.13 13.31
CA LEU A 617 -11.54 -3.89 11.90
C LEU A 617 -10.93 -5.15 11.25
N GLU A 618 -10.08 -5.87 11.97
CA GLU A 618 -9.45 -7.12 11.50
C GLU A 618 -10.49 -8.19 11.18
N MET A 619 -11.50 -8.36 12.04
CA MET A 619 -12.61 -9.27 11.79
C MET A 619 -13.39 -8.83 10.55
N ALA A 620 -13.69 -7.54 10.40
CA ALA A 620 -14.39 -7.07 9.22
C ALA A 620 -13.60 -7.30 7.92
N GLU A 621 -12.27 -7.18 7.94
CA GLU A 621 -11.41 -7.50 6.80
C GLU A 621 -11.40 -8.98 6.46
N GLN A 622 -11.32 -9.86 7.46
CA GLN A 622 -11.38 -11.31 7.26
C GLN A 622 -12.73 -11.74 6.66
N TYR A 623 -13.85 -11.21 7.18
CA TYR A 623 -15.17 -11.53 6.64
C TYR A 623 -15.48 -10.80 5.32
N ALA A 624 -14.76 -9.72 5.00
CA ALA A 624 -14.85 -9.04 3.70
C ALA A 624 -14.32 -9.89 2.53
N GLU A 625 -13.72 -11.06 2.80
CA GLU A 625 -13.37 -12.07 1.78
C GLU A 625 -14.58 -12.61 1.00
N ILE A 626 -15.81 -12.35 1.48
CA ILE A 626 -17.02 -12.52 0.69
C ILE A 626 -16.98 -11.72 -0.63
N GLU A 627 -16.14 -10.68 -0.71
CA GLU A 627 -15.81 -10.00 -1.95
C GLU A 627 -14.74 -10.79 -2.74
N PRO A 628 -15.09 -11.37 -3.90
CA PRO A 628 -14.14 -12.10 -4.73
C PRO A 628 -13.14 -11.17 -5.44
N PHE A 629 -13.07 -9.89 -5.06
CA PHE A 629 -12.24 -8.86 -5.68
C PHE A 629 -10.75 -9.15 -5.51
N LYS A 630 -10.33 -9.53 -4.30
CA LYS A 630 -8.94 -9.92 -4.01
C LYS A 630 -8.55 -11.13 -4.85
N THR A 631 -9.40 -12.15 -4.93
CA THR A 631 -9.12 -13.37 -5.68
C THR A 631 -9.15 -13.17 -7.20
N ALA A 632 -10.18 -12.53 -7.75
CA ALA A 632 -10.42 -12.46 -9.20
C ALA A 632 -9.71 -11.30 -9.91
N ILE A 633 -9.45 -10.20 -9.20
CA ILE A 633 -8.85 -8.98 -9.78
C ILE A 633 -7.41 -8.82 -9.31
N ILE A 634 -7.18 -8.71 -8.00
CA ILE A 634 -5.85 -8.39 -7.45
C ILE A 634 -4.89 -9.58 -7.64
N LEU A 635 -5.27 -10.77 -7.19
CA LEU A 635 -4.44 -11.98 -7.23
C LEU A 635 -4.62 -12.82 -8.50
N LYS A 636 -5.51 -12.43 -9.42
CA LYS A 636 -5.67 -13.07 -10.75
C LYS A 636 -5.85 -14.59 -10.66
N PHE A 637 -6.63 -15.06 -9.69
CA PHE A 637 -6.89 -16.46 -9.36
C PHE A 637 -5.68 -17.26 -8.82
N GLN A 638 -4.58 -16.59 -8.46
CA GLN A 638 -3.44 -17.18 -7.76
C GLN A 638 -3.67 -17.07 -6.23
N ARG A 639 -4.54 -17.93 -5.71
CA ARG A 639 -4.89 -18.00 -4.28
C ARG A 639 -5.24 -19.43 -3.89
N ASP A 640 -5.31 -19.71 -2.58
CA ASP A 640 -5.77 -21.01 -2.07
C ASP A 640 -7.10 -21.45 -2.70
N TRP A 641 -7.19 -22.75 -2.95
CA TRP A 641 -8.25 -23.35 -3.73
C TRP A 641 -9.68 -23.03 -3.25
N PRO A 642 -10.00 -22.87 -1.94
CA PRO A 642 -11.37 -22.57 -1.52
C PRO A 642 -11.83 -21.19 -2.02
N PHE A 643 -10.94 -20.20 -2.01
CA PHE A 643 -11.25 -18.84 -2.46
C PHE A 643 -11.41 -18.78 -3.97
N VAL A 644 -10.56 -19.51 -4.70
CA VAL A 644 -10.66 -19.64 -6.16
C VAL A 644 -11.97 -20.32 -6.54
N LEU A 645 -12.31 -21.43 -5.87
CA LEU A 645 -13.56 -22.14 -6.09
C LEU A 645 -14.77 -21.25 -5.84
N PHE A 646 -14.77 -20.48 -4.74
CA PHE A 646 -15.83 -19.53 -4.43
C PHE A 646 -15.98 -18.46 -5.53
N ALA A 647 -14.88 -17.83 -5.96
CA ALA A 647 -14.91 -16.82 -7.02
C ALA A 647 -15.41 -17.40 -8.36
N VAL A 648 -14.94 -18.60 -8.74
CA VAL A 648 -15.36 -19.30 -9.95
C VAL A 648 -16.84 -19.70 -9.87
N ALA A 649 -17.34 -20.14 -8.71
CA ALA A 649 -18.75 -20.46 -8.53
C ALA A 649 -19.65 -19.23 -8.74
N LEU A 650 -19.24 -18.07 -8.22
CA LEU A 650 -19.95 -16.80 -8.43
C LEU A 650 -19.93 -16.35 -9.90
N LEU A 651 -18.80 -16.48 -10.59
CA LEU A 651 -18.70 -16.18 -12.02
C LEU A 651 -19.54 -17.14 -12.87
N THR A 652 -19.58 -18.42 -12.48
CA THR A 652 -20.41 -19.45 -13.13
C THR A 652 -21.89 -19.11 -12.97
N ALA A 653 -22.35 -18.73 -11.78
CA ALA A 653 -23.71 -18.21 -11.58
C ALA A 653 -23.98 -16.97 -12.47
N GLY A 654 -22.96 -16.11 -12.63
CA GLY A 654 -22.97 -14.95 -13.52
C GLY A 654 -23.12 -15.27 -15.02
N LEU A 655 -22.75 -16.47 -15.47
CA LEU A 655 -22.97 -16.91 -16.86
C LEU A 655 -24.45 -17.11 -17.19
N PHE A 656 -25.23 -17.54 -16.20
CA PHE A 656 -26.67 -17.80 -16.35
C PHE A 656 -27.53 -16.59 -15.97
N VAL A 657 -27.12 -15.85 -14.95
CA VAL A 657 -27.80 -14.65 -14.46
C VAL A 657 -26.81 -13.49 -14.54
N GLU A 658 -26.98 -12.63 -15.54
CA GLU A 658 -26.06 -11.52 -15.79
C GLU A 658 -25.82 -10.66 -14.53
N ARG A 659 -24.54 -10.50 -14.17
CA ARG A 659 -24.05 -9.78 -12.98
C ARG A 659 -24.66 -10.26 -11.65
N PHE A 660 -24.80 -11.58 -11.48
CA PHE A 660 -25.35 -12.22 -10.27
C PHE A 660 -24.78 -11.65 -8.96
N TYR A 661 -23.45 -11.61 -8.81
CA TYR A 661 -22.80 -11.15 -7.58
C TYR A 661 -23.11 -9.67 -7.29
N CYS A 662 -22.99 -8.80 -8.29
CA CYS A 662 -23.25 -7.37 -8.13
C CYS A 662 -24.71 -7.06 -7.75
N ARG A 663 -25.66 -7.94 -8.11
CA ARG A 663 -27.09 -7.75 -7.83
C ARG A 663 -27.47 -8.17 -6.41
N TYR A 664 -26.89 -9.27 -5.92
CA TYR A 664 -27.41 -9.94 -4.71
C TYR A 664 -26.43 -10.04 -3.55
N LEU A 665 -25.12 -10.01 -3.80
CA LEU A 665 -24.11 -10.33 -2.78
C LEU A 665 -23.13 -9.18 -2.50
N CYS A 666 -22.91 -8.29 -3.46
CA CYS A 666 -21.87 -7.25 -3.39
C CYS A 666 -22.11 -6.20 -2.29
N PRO A 667 -21.34 -6.22 -1.18
CA PRO A 667 -21.54 -5.28 -0.08
C PRO A 667 -21.06 -3.87 -0.43
N LEU A 668 -19.98 -3.72 -1.21
CA LEU A 668 -19.61 -2.42 -1.80
C LEU A 668 -20.76 -1.80 -2.60
N GLY A 669 -21.46 -2.61 -3.41
CA GLY A 669 -22.59 -2.16 -4.20
C GLY A 669 -23.77 -1.70 -3.33
N ALA A 670 -23.97 -2.35 -2.18
CA ALA A 670 -24.98 -1.97 -1.20
C ALA A 670 -24.64 -0.64 -0.51
N ALA A 671 -23.39 -0.47 -0.07
CA ALA A 671 -22.90 0.75 0.56
C ALA A 671 -23.07 1.97 -0.37
N LEU A 672 -22.67 1.84 -1.64
CA LEU A 672 -22.81 2.91 -2.64
C LEU A 672 -24.28 3.16 -3.03
N ALA A 673 -25.19 2.22 -2.79
CA ALA A 673 -26.61 2.38 -3.13
C ALA A 673 -27.37 3.24 -2.11
N ILE A 674 -26.92 3.32 -0.86
CA ILE A 674 -27.56 4.14 0.19
C ILE A 674 -27.59 5.63 -0.20
N PRO A 675 -26.46 6.28 -0.54
CA PRO A 675 -26.47 7.69 -0.95
C PRO A 675 -27.00 7.90 -2.38
N ALA A 676 -27.10 6.85 -3.21
CA ALA A 676 -27.53 6.99 -4.60
C ALA A 676 -28.97 7.53 -4.77
N ARG A 677 -29.82 7.44 -3.73
CA ARG A 677 -31.16 8.06 -3.73
C ARG A 677 -31.12 9.59 -3.63
N MET A 678 -30.03 10.17 -3.13
CA MET A 678 -29.82 11.62 -2.98
C MET A 678 -29.30 12.30 -4.26
N ARG A 679 -29.32 11.61 -5.41
CA ARG A 679 -28.83 12.18 -6.67
C ARG A 679 -29.61 13.45 -7.03
N MET A 680 -28.88 14.46 -7.53
CA MET A 680 -29.45 15.77 -7.84
C MET A 680 -30.30 15.76 -9.13
N PHE A 681 -30.02 14.84 -10.07
CA PHE A 681 -30.62 14.86 -11.40
C PHE A 681 -31.02 13.47 -11.93
N ASP A 682 -32.21 13.38 -12.52
CA ASP A 682 -32.69 12.22 -13.28
C ASP A 682 -32.38 12.37 -14.78
N TRP A 683 -31.17 11.94 -15.19
CA TRP A 683 -30.70 12.11 -16.57
C TRP A 683 -31.30 11.14 -17.60
N LEU A 684 -31.86 10.01 -17.15
CA LEU A 684 -32.41 8.98 -18.05
C LEU A 684 -33.81 9.36 -18.52
N LYS A 685 -33.93 9.82 -19.77
CA LYS A 685 -35.20 10.21 -20.37
C LYS A 685 -36.10 8.99 -20.65
N ARG A 686 -37.40 9.15 -20.42
CA ARG A 686 -38.44 8.17 -20.75
C ARG A 686 -39.68 8.89 -21.28
N TYR A 687 -40.44 8.20 -22.14
CA TYR A 687 -41.76 8.65 -22.56
C TYR A 687 -42.82 8.29 -21.52
N ARG A 688 -44.00 8.93 -21.60
CA ARG A 688 -45.11 8.68 -20.67
C ARG A 688 -45.69 7.27 -20.85
N GLU A 689 -45.59 6.73 -22.06
CA GLU A 689 -46.05 5.39 -22.43
C GLU A 689 -45.11 4.28 -21.96
N CYS A 690 -43.94 4.63 -21.40
CA CYS A 690 -42.96 3.67 -20.89
C CYS A 690 -43.38 3.16 -19.50
N GLY A 691 -43.77 1.89 -19.41
CA GLY A 691 -44.32 1.27 -18.19
C GLY A 691 -45.79 0.91 -18.35
N ASN A 692 -46.54 1.69 -19.14
CA ASN A 692 -47.89 1.36 -19.56
C ASN A 692 -48.23 2.11 -20.87
N PRO A 693 -48.48 1.44 -22.01
CA PRO A 693 -48.48 -0.02 -22.22
C PRO A 693 -47.10 -0.62 -22.61
N CYS A 694 -46.04 0.19 -22.76
CA CYS A 694 -44.76 -0.30 -23.26
C CYS A 694 -43.85 -0.85 -22.15
N HIS A 695 -43.49 -2.14 -22.21
CA HIS A 695 -42.60 -2.79 -21.25
C HIS A 695 -41.20 -3.15 -21.81
N ARG A 696 -40.82 -2.60 -22.97
CA ARG A 696 -39.60 -3.02 -23.69
C ARG A 696 -38.31 -2.79 -22.88
N CYS A 697 -38.11 -1.58 -22.35
CA CYS A 697 -36.93 -1.27 -21.53
C CYS A 697 -36.85 -2.15 -20.27
N LYS A 698 -37.99 -2.50 -19.65
CA LYS A 698 -38.04 -3.43 -18.51
C LYS A 698 -37.55 -4.81 -18.92
N ASN A 699 -38.06 -5.33 -20.03
CA ASN A 699 -37.72 -6.66 -20.51
C ASN A 699 -36.27 -6.77 -20.98
N GLU A 700 -35.66 -5.69 -21.48
CA GLU A 700 -34.26 -5.68 -21.93
C GLU A 700 -33.26 -5.21 -20.85
N CYS A 701 -33.71 -4.85 -19.65
CA CYS A 701 -32.82 -4.46 -18.55
C CYS A 701 -32.18 -5.69 -17.90
N PHE A 702 -30.88 -5.91 -18.14
CA PHE A 702 -30.17 -7.09 -17.62
C PHE A 702 -30.08 -7.15 -16.08
N VAL A 703 -30.01 -6.02 -15.40
CA VAL A 703 -30.08 -5.95 -13.92
C VAL A 703 -31.50 -5.95 -13.37
N GLN A 704 -32.51 -5.87 -14.24
CA GLN A 704 -33.93 -5.80 -13.86
C GLN A 704 -34.26 -4.62 -12.91
N ALA A 705 -33.54 -3.50 -13.02
CA ALA A 705 -33.73 -2.30 -12.19
C ALA A 705 -34.99 -1.47 -12.54
N ILE A 706 -35.81 -1.88 -13.50
CA ILE A 706 -37.01 -1.18 -13.94
C ILE A 706 -38.23 -1.93 -13.41
N HIS A 707 -39.03 -1.25 -12.61
CA HIS A 707 -40.25 -1.79 -12.03
C HIS A 707 -41.32 -2.09 -13.10
N PRO A 708 -42.33 -2.93 -12.78
CA PRO A 708 -43.43 -3.23 -13.69
C PRO A 708 -44.19 -2.00 -14.19
N ASP A 709 -44.33 -0.97 -13.36
CA ASP A 709 -44.92 0.34 -13.66
C ASP A 709 -44.04 1.23 -14.56
N GLY A 710 -42.80 0.80 -14.83
CA GLY A 710 -41.80 1.50 -15.61
C GLY A 710 -40.86 2.39 -14.81
N SER A 711 -41.06 2.61 -13.52
CA SER A 711 -40.13 3.43 -12.73
C SER A 711 -38.74 2.78 -12.65
N ILE A 712 -37.67 3.59 -12.68
CA ILE A 712 -36.29 3.09 -12.58
C ILE A 712 -35.87 3.18 -11.12
N ASN A 713 -35.49 2.06 -10.52
CA ASN A 713 -34.91 2.05 -9.18
C ASN A 713 -33.45 2.54 -9.23
N PRO A 714 -33.13 3.72 -8.65
CA PRO A 714 -31.77 4.26 -8.67
C PRO A 714 -30.77 3.38 -7.91
N ASN A 715 -31.23 2.66 -6.89
CA ASN A 715 -30.39 1.82 -6.05
C ASN A 715 -29.94 0.55 -6.77
N GLU A 716 -30.60 0.17 -7.87
CA GLU A 716 -30.31 -1.04 -8.65
C GLU A 716 -29.76 -0.73 -10.06
N CYS A 717 -30.00 0.48 -10.56
CA CYS A 717 -29.60 0.88 -11.91
C CYS A 717 -28.08 1.00 -12.06
N HIS A 718 -27.51 0.24 -13.00
CA HIS A 718 -26.09 0.31 -13.38
C HIS A 718 -25.79 1.34 -14.49
N GLN A 719 -26.78 2.14 -14.91
CA GLN A 719 -26.61 3.20 -15.91
C GLN A 719 -25.83 2.77 -17.17
N CYS A 720 -26.19 1.61 -17.71
CA CYS A 720 -25.60 1.07 -18.94
C CYS A 720 -26.01 1.83 -20.22
N LEU A 721 -26.89 2.84 -20.11
CA LEU A 721 -27.46 3.64 -21.20
C LEU A 721 -28.28 2.85 -22.24
N HIS A 722 -28.49 1.55 -22.08
CA HIS A 722 -29.30 0.73 -23.00
C HIS A 722 -30.73 1.26 -23.17
N CYS A 723 -31.35 1.75 -22.09
CA CYS A 723 -32.68 2.35 -22.15
C CYS A 723 -32.72 3.65 -22.95
N GLN A 724 -31.61 4.40 -23.03
CA GLN A 724 -31.50 5.62 -23.86
C GLN A 724 -31.29 5.27 -25.34
N VAL A 725 -30.55 4.20 -25.64
CA VAL A 725 -30.46 3.64 -27.00
C VAL A 725 -31.85 3.22 -27.48
N LEU A 726 -32.61 2.50 -26.64
CA LEU A 726 -33.99 2.13 -26.95
C LEU A 726 -34.89 3.35 -27.08
N TYR A 727 -34.74 4.36 -26.22
CA TYR A 727 -35.55 5.58 -26.26
C TYR A 727 -35.48 6.30 -27.61
N GLN A 728 -34.32 6.29 -28.28
CA GLN A 728 -34.11 6.93 -29.58
C GLN A 728 -34.26 5.99 -30.79
N SER A 729 -34.49 4.69 -30.57
CA SER A 729 -34.49 3.70 -31.64
C SER A 729 -35.73 3.82 -32.54
N THR A 730 -35.48 4.11 -33.82
CA THR A 730 -36.47 4.15 -34.90
C THR A 730 -37.03 2.77 -35.26
N ALA A 731 -36.32 1.69 -34.90
CA ALA A 731 -36.73 0.32 -35.16
C ALA A 731 -37.41 -0.37 -33.97
N LYS A 732 -37.11 0.05 -32.73
CA LYS A 732 -37.53 -0.66 -31.51
C LYS A 732 -38.53 0.11 -30.65
N CYS A 733 -38.50 1.44 -30.65
CA CYS A 733 -39.34 2.26 -29.78
C CYS A 733 -40.71 2.54 -30.42
N PRO A 734 -41.82 2.06 -29.83
CA PRO A 734 -43.16 2.26 -30.41
C PRO A 734 -43.53 3.74 -30.56
N VAL A 735 -43.06 4.61 -29.65
CA VAL A 735 -43.35 6.05 -29.69
C VAL A 735 -42.64 6.73 -30.86
N VAL A 736 -41.36 6.40 -31.08
CA VAL A 736 -40.57 6.96 -32.20
C VAL A 736 -41.10 6.44 -33.53
N ILE A 737 -41.35 5.13 -33.64
CA ILE A 737 -41.95 4.50 -34.83
C ILE A 737 -43.26 5.21 -35.20
N LYS A 738 -44.16 5.43 -34.23
CA LYS A 738 -45.42 6.14 -34.47
C LYS A 738 -45.22 7.58 -34.91
N ARG A 739 -44.26 8.30 -34.32
CA ARG A 739 -43.93 9.70 -34.69
C ARG A 739 -43.38 9.79 -36.10
N GLU A 740 -42.48 8.88 -36.48
CA GLU A 740 -41.91 8.82 -37.83
C GLU A 740 -42.94 8.42 -38.87
N ALA A 741 -43.77 7.41 -38.57
CA ALA A 741 -44.88 7.03 -39.45
C ALA A 741 -45.87 8.19 -39.66
N ARG A 742 -46.16 8.98 -38.63
CA ARG A 742 -47.00 10.18 -38.74
C ARG A 742 -46.31 11.27 -39.58
N ARG A 743 -45.04 11.56 -39.31
CA ARG A 743 -44.26 12.53 -40.09
C ARG A 743 -44.18 12.14 -41.56
N ALA A 744 -43.98 10.86 -41.87
CA ALA A 744 -43.96 10.37 -43.25
C ALA A 744 -45.31 10.55 -43.95
N LYS A 745 -46.43 10.33 -43.24
CA LYS A 745 -47.78 10.61 -43.75
C LYS A 745 -47.99 12.10 -43.99
N ASP A 746 -47.58 12.95 -43.06
CA ASP A 746 -47.73 14.40 -43.15
C ASP A 746 -46.89 14.97 -44.31
N MET A 747 -45.66 14.48 -44.52
CA MET A 747 -44.80 14.84 -45.65
C MET A 747 -45.41 14.42 -46.99
N LYS A 748 -45.96 13.21 -47.06
CA LYS A 748 -46.67 12.71 -48.24
C LYS A 748 -47.92 13.55 -48.56
N ALA A 749 -48.66 13.98 -47.54
CA ALA A 749 -49.82 14.86 -47.70
C ALA A 749 -49.44 16.28 -48.14
N ALA A 750 -48.25 16.76 -47.75
CA ALA A 750 -47.72 18.06 -48.15
C ALA A 750 -47.06 18.09 -49.55
N GLY A 751 -47.11 16.98 -50.31
CA GLY A 751 -46.49 16.88 -51.63
C GLY A 751 -44.96 16.92 -51.62
N GLN A 752 -44.34 16.73 -50.45
CA GLN A 752 -42.89 16.74 -50.29
C GLN A 752 -42.34 15.31 -50.36
N THR A 753 -41.53 15.02 -51.37
CA THR A 753 -40.74 13.78 -51.41
C THR A 753 -39.70 13.85 -50.29
N PRO A 754 -39.50 12.79 -49.49
CA PRO A 754 -38.44 12.78 -48.48
C PRO A 754 -37.10 13.12 -49.15
N ALA A 755 -36.29 13.96 -48.51
CA ALA A 755 -34.93 14.22 -48.95
C ALA A 755 -34.21 12.87 -49.07
N HIS A 756 -33.70 12.59 -50.27
CA HIS A 756 -32.92 11.39 -50.57
C HIS A 756 -31.72 11.39 -49.62
N ASP A 757 -31.67 10.43 -48.70
CA ASP A 757 -30.53 10.22 -47.81
C ASP A 757 -29.63 9.13 -48.42
N PRO A 758 -28.60 9.49 -49.20
CA PRO A 758 -27.75 8.51 -49.88
C PRO A 758 -27.02 7.58 -48.90
N ALA A 759 -26.89 7.96 -47.61
CA ALA A 759 -26.31 7.09 -46.59
C ALA A 759 -27.27 5.97 -46.18
N ALA A 760 -28.59 6.21 -46.20
CA ALA A 760 -29.59 5.20 -45.88
C ALA A 760 -29.65 4.10 -46.96
N ASP A 761 -29.49 4.47 -48.24
CA ASP A 761 -29.47 3.52 -49.36
C ASP A 761 -28.19 2.69 -49.39
N LEU A 762 -27.03 3.29 -49.07
CA LEU A 762 -25.77 2.55 -48.92
C LEU A 762 -25.82 1.53 -47.78
N VAL A 763 -26.46 1.89 -46.65
CA VAL A 763 -26.64 0.96 -45.51
C VAL A 763 -27.67 -0.12 -45.85
N SER A 764 -28.73 0.22 -46.59
CA SER A 764 -29.72 -0.75 -47.08
C SER A 764 -29.08 -1.77 -48.04
N ALA A 765 -28.34 -1.28 -49.05
CA ALA A 765 -27.64 -2.12 -50.02
C ALA A 765 -26.56 -2.99 -49.36
N ALA A 766 -25.82 -2.46 -48.38
CA ALA A 766 -24.84 -3.25 -47.62
C ALA A 766 -25.52 -4.34 -46.77
N ASN A 767 -26.68 -4.06 -46.17
CA ASN A 767 -27.44 -5.06 -45.41
C ASN A 767 -28.08 -6.12 -46.32
N GLU A 768 -28.52 -5.76 -47.53
CA GLU A 768 -29.03 -6.73 -48.52
C GLU A 768 -27.91 -7.63 -49.07
N LEU A 769 -26.73 -7.09 -49.34
CA LEU A 769 -25.55 -7.88 -49.72
C LEU A 769 -25.13 -8.84 -48.60
N LEU A 770 -25.19 -8.42 -47.34
CA LEU A 770 -24.92 -9.28 -46.19
C LEU A 770 -26.02 -10.33 -45.96
N ALA A 771 -27.27 -10.02 -46.26
CA ALA A 771 -28.38 -10.97 -46.20
C ALA A 771 -28.28 -12.05 -47.30
N GLN A 772 -27.75 -11.69 -48.47
CA GLN A 772 -27.47 -12.63 -49.56
C GLN A 772 -26.22 -13.50 -49.30
N ALA A 773 -25.29 -13.03 -48.46
CA ALA A 773 -24.07 -13.75 -48.09
C ALA A 773 -24.24 -14.75 -46.92
N SER A 774 -25.44 -14.90 -46.33
CA SER A 774 -25.69 -15.84 -45.23
C SER A 774 -26.63 -16.97 -45.66
N PRO A 775 -26.10 -18.16 -46.02
CA PRO A 775 -26.92 -19.28 -46.43
C PRO A 775 -27.43 -20.06 -45.21
N ASP A 776 -28.14 -19.43 -44.25
CA ASP A 776 -28.90 -20.20 -43.24
C ASP A 776 -29.87 -19.39 -42.35
N ARG A 777 -30.86 -18.71 -42.92
CA ARG A 777 -31.92 -18.05 -42.11
C ARG A 777 -33.36 -18.24 -42.59
N LYS A 778 -33.63 -19.36 -43.28
CA LYS A 778 -35.00 -19.85 -43.53
C LYS A 778 -35.21 -21.21 -42.83
N ARG A 779 -35.18 -21.22 -41.49
CA ARG A 779 -35.88 -22.16 -40.60
C ARG A 779 -35.45 -21.90 -39.14
N ARG A 780 -36.17 -21.02 -38.44
CA ARG A 780 -36.54 -21.11 -37.03
C ARG A 780 -37.39 -19.93 -36.63
#